data_AF-A0AAW0E0F6-F1
#
_entry.id   AF-A0AAW0E0F6-F1
#
_cell.length_a   1.000
_cell.length_b   1.000
_cell.length_c   1.000
_cell.angle_alpha   90.00
_cell.angle_beta   90.00
_cell.angle_gamma   90.00
#
_symmetry.space_group_name_H-M   'P 1'
#
loop_
_entity.id
_entity.type
_entity.pdbx_description
1 polymer ?
#
loop_
_entity_poly.entity_id
_entity_poly.type
_entity_poly.pdbx_seq_one_letter_code
_entity_poly.pdbx_strand_id
1 'polypeptide(L)'
;MSDYSVFATPDFDPNEYANAILAGEPYPASTDLNPKTPAKSTFEASPKEDISVAISKLNFGVEDVSKQIKSVVNSHHEELLAQAASANALAGSLVSVRSGLTDLDASLDKLRLKIRVPYQSLQTNVSRLQKLQHASDVLRRTSRFVVLARRLKNQMAEMADNTDAESKPESSQVNLLGDTEDEKERTIAKAALSIAELVALLDGPVAPGSSVTEGRADETERVDSLDGANPSEVSGSRIPLRSIDAVAAHVPFVEDARTRVTSEMENMVVAGLGALNQSLLASSLQTAFNLRVLPELVQSLLSDLSQAVEDRIRSAFDLSKISRDASSKDPAPNSPSSPTSYKSRVRTEPTSFTAPQWASALWNRLEKMVDEMADCCIKVYTLEKVLKMKRDTISQVVFLDEAMKLLENKPSVTFWTSLGKSLEKHTRDSAKGSTFLQQTLSSGYPRLLRLFQRFFSKIAVHTDTAYTQTYQSPETILVLRALSNFESLYVSRSSNKLNETVAQAFSGGARSPPGVNEGVNIARTVANELDSARFDPLLVRTIAKNVGASLDMFLSRADSLISRDRSAITLMGPSATPQQASNASIASCLYNCWSRLEKLGEEHSENVVANIKPHIENIHQAYQRLADPLLIAIRRELGAIIARLHRIDFNKPADPMAGMSGASFYMKDLVDKLSFIKVEILSKYSIGDAGREWVNLIVKFVIRTFVLHVSIAKPLGESGKLQLTSDMTELEFALSAFLLETGPSKRGGSLESVGDDYRILRAMRPLLFLDNAQLVSSKHTAGLPPLIVLHHILVRSPVPLPHSLHGWQEAEYVRWVDEHSEEEAWTLIEGGLSHWEKVESEGQKSGGSAYVELARTVLSNAQARL
;
A
#
# COMPACT_ATOMS: atom_id res chain seq x y z
N MET A 1 60.06 15.05 159.87
CA MET A 1 60.68 14.09 160.81
C MET A 1 59.75 14.00 162.01
N SER A 2 59.36 12.83 162.49
CA SER A 2 59.55 11.46 161.95
C SER A 2 58.25 10.90 161.38
N ASP A 3 58.29 9.71 160.78
CA ASP A 3 57.18 9.14 159.99
C ASP A 3 56.82 7.69 160.42
N TYR A 4 57.72 7.05 161.16
CA TYR A 4 57.57 5.69 161.75
C TYR A 4 57.79 5.52 163.29
N SER A 5 58.14 5.50 164.62
CA SER A 5 59.07 6.22 165.56
C SER A 5 59.13 7.76 165.44
N VAL A 6 58.06 8.56 165.56
CA VAL A 6 56.62 8.38 165.91
C VAL A 6 56.29 7.35 166.98
N PHE A 7 56.07 6.07 166.63
CA PHE A 7 55.89 4.88 167.50
C PHE A 7 56.96 4.64 168.62
N ALA A 8 57.74 5.65 168.99
CA ALA A 8 58.72 5.65 170.07
C ALA A 8 58.27 6.51 171.28
N THR A 9 57.12 7.19 171.20
CA THR A 9 56.38 7.59 172.41
C THR A 9 55.75 6.35 173.05
N PRO A 10 55.77 6.21 174.39
CA PRO A 10 55.17 5.05 175.06
C PRO A 10 53.64 5.04 175.00
N ASP A 11 53.02 6.20 174.80
CA ASP A 11 51.57 6.40 174.74
C ASP A 11 51.08 6.33 173.28
N PHE A 12 50.57 5.16 172.86
CA PHE A 12 50.13 4.88 171.48
C PHE A 12 48.82 4.05 171.48
N ASP A 13 47.75 4.53 170.84
CA ASP A 13 46.44 3.85 170.73
C ASP A 13 46.12 3.38 169.27
N PRO A 14 45.90 2.08 169.05
CA PRO A 14 45.57 1.54 167.72
C PRO A 14 44.23 1.98 167.10
N ASN A 15 43.17 2.22 167.89
CA ASN A 15 41.85 2.58 167.35
C ASN A 15 41.85 4.00 166.75
N GLU A 16 42.68 4.82 167.33
CA GLU A 16 42.79 6.26 167.13
C GLU A 16 43.56 6.54 165.82
N TYR A 17 44.69 5.84 165.65
CA TYR A 17 45.43 5.70 164.40
C TYR A 17 44.55 5.21 163.22
N ALA A 18 43.62 4.29 163.47
CA ALA A 18 42.71 3.78 162.43
C ALA A 18 41.71 4.85 161.92
N ASN A 19 41.36 5.84 162.76
CA ASN A 19 40.49 6.94 162.33
C ASN A 19 41.24 8.00 161.53
N ALA A 20 42.51 8.27 161.88
CA ALA A 20 43.39 9.12 161.08
C ALA A 20 43.53 8.59 159.64
N ILE A 21 43.77 7.28 159.48
CA ILE A 21 43.86 6.62 158.16
C ILE A 21 42.54 6.65 157.36
N LEU A 22 41.38 6.50 158.01
CA LEU A 22 40.08 6.56 157.32
C LEU A 22 39.63 8.00 156.98
N ALA A 23 40.23 9.01 157.60
CA ALA A 23 39.97 10.43 157.30
C ALA A 23 40.98 11.04 156.30
N GLY A 24 42.22 10.55 156.27
CA GLY A 24 43.27 11.00 155.34
C GLY A 24 44.29 11.98 155.91
N GLU A 25 44.38 12.14 157.23
CA GLU A 25 45.39 12.97 157.92
C GLU A 25 46.27 12.14 158.87
N PRO A 26 47.49 12.60 159.24
CA PRO A 26 48.42 11.83 160.05
C PRO A 26 48.13 11.89 161.56
N TYR A 27 48.31 10.73 162.20
CA TYR A 27 48.30 10.51 163.66
C TYR A 27 49.56 11.09 164.34
N PRO A 28 49.42 11.71 165.53
CA PRO A 28 49.80 10.98 166.75
C PRO A 28 48.72 11.05 167.86
N ALA A 29 48.89 10.24 168.89
CA ALA A 29 47.91 9.91 169.93
C ALA A 29 46.92 11.03 170.33
N SER A 30 45.75 11.05 169.69
CA SER A 30 44.64 11.94 169.99
C SER A 30 43.30 11.43 169.43
N THR A 31 42.45 10.90 170.31
CA THR A 31 41.39 11.65 171.01
C THR A 31 41.00 12.94 170.27
N ASP A 32 40.13 12.90 169.28
CA ASP A 32 39.30 11.78 168.87
C ASP A 32 39.54 11.40 167.39
N LEU A 33 39.58 10.11 167.04
CA LEU A 33 38.35 9.36 166.82
C LEU A 33 37.35 10.21 165.99
N ASN A 34 37.08 9.74 164.77
CA ASN A 34 35.70 9.52 164.33
C ASN A 34 34.75 10.75 164.36
N PRO A 35 33.78 10.88 165.30
CA PRO A 35 32.40 10.80 164.87
C PRO A 35 31.77 12.14 164.52
N LYS A 36 32.13 12.64 163.34
CA LYS A 36 31.34 13.51 162.46
C LYS A 36 31.08 14.93 162.97
N THR A 37 31.79 15.90 162.38
CA THR A 37 31.38 17.30 162.40
C THR A 37 30.14 17.55 161.52
N PRO A 38 29.31 18.59 161.81
CA PRO A 38 27.92 18.62 161.38
C PRO A 38 27.62 19.63 160.25
N ALA A 39 26.35 19.69 159.84
CA ALA A 39 25.89 20.49 158.72
C ALA A 39 25.67 21.99 159.03
N LYS A 40 25.64 22.79 157.94
CA LYS A 40 25.16 24.18 157.87
C LYS A 40 26.08 25.20 158.56
N SER A 41 25.58 26.42 158.80
CA SER A 41 26.11 27.24 159.90
C SER A 41 26.05 26.38 161.16
N THR A 42 27.18 26.19 161.81
CA THR A 42 27.89 27.31 162.42
C THR A 42 29.29 27.59 161.83
N PHE A 43 29.87 28.81 161.79
CA PHE A 43 29.56 30.15 162.35
C PHE A 43 28.87 30.11 163.73
N GLU A 44 29.68 30.17 164.80
CA GLU A 44 29.37 29.80 166.21
C GLU A 44 29.58 28.33 166.58
N ALA A 45 30.84 27.94 166.78
CA ALA A 45 31.22 26.61 167.23
C ALA A 45 30.36 26.03 168.38
N SER A 46 30.12 24.71 168.34
CA SER A 46 29.50 23.85 169.38
C SER A 46 27.96 23.91 169.53
N PRO A 47 27.31 22.96 170.25
CA PRO A 47 27.83 21.72 170.85
C PRO A 47 27.06 20.41 170.50
N LYS A 48 27.80 19.31 170.32
CA LYS A 48 27.49 17.89 170.71
C LYS A 48 26.03 17.38 170.61
N GLU A 49 25.67 16.57 169.60
CA GLU A 49 24.54 15.59 169.70
C GLU A 49 24.52 14.50 168.59
N ASP A 50 23.53 13.58 168.62
CA ASP A 50 23.68 12.16 168.26
C ASP A 50 23.26 11.66 166.85
N ILE A 51 23.84 10.52 166.45
CA ILE A 51 23.67 9.88 165.12
C ILE A 51 22.23 9.39 164.83
N SER A 52 21.49 8.98 165.85
CA SER A 52 20.22 8.24 165.67
C SER A 52 19.11 9.04 164.98
N VAL A 53 19.17 10.38 165.01
CA VAL A 53 18.12 11.26 164.48
C VAL A 53 18.17 11.38 162.94
N ALA A 54 19.30 11.06 162.31
CA ALA A 54 19.45 11.11 160.86
C ALA A 54 18.74 9.93 160.15
N ILE A 55 18.83 8.73 160.71
CA ILE A 55 18.32 7.49 160.10
C ILE A 55 16.79 7.49 160.03
N SER A 56 16.12 7.98 161.08
CA SER A 56 14.64 8.04 161.14
C SER A 56 14.03 8.96 160.08
N LYS A 57 14.71 10.05 159.69
CA LYS A 57 14.29 10.91 158.57
C LYS A 57 14.43 10.22 157.21
N LEU A 58 15.44 9.37 157.02
CA LEU A 58 15.63 8.65 155.75
C LEU A 58 14.54 7.58 155.56
N ASN A 59 14.25 6.79 156.59
CA ASN A 59 13.29 5.68 156.53
C ASN A 59 11.88 6.15 156.14
N PHE A 60 11.42 7.28 156.69
CA PHE A 60 10.10 7.85 156.39
C PHE A 60 9.92 8.20 154.90
N GLY A 61 10.99 8.67 154.24
CA GLY A 61 10.96 8.96 152.81
C GLY A 61 10.87 7.72 151.91
N VAL A 62 11.33 6.57 152.39
CA VAL A 62 11.26 5.29 151.64
C VAL A 62 9.86 4.68 151.69
N GLU A 63 9.14 4.81 152.82
CA GLU A 63 7.79 4.27 152.96
C GLU A 63 6.76 4.96 152.06
N ASP A 64 6.84 6.29 151.89
CA ASP A 64 5.85 7.04 151.09
C ASP A 64 5.90 6.67 149.59
N VAL A 65 7.10 6.60 149.00
CA VAL A 65 7.30 6.20 147.59
C VAL A 65 6.75 4.79 147.33
N SER A 66 6.98 3.86 148.26
CA SER A 66 6.47 2.48 148.17
C SER A 66 4.93 2.39 148.20
N LYS A 67 4.28 3.36 148.86
CA LYS A 67 2.81 3.50 148.91
C LYS A 67 2.24 3.96 147.57
N GLN A 68 2.86 4.97 146.94
CA GLN A 68 2.36 5.56 145.69
C GLN A 68 2.38 4.54 144.54
N ILE A 69 3.45 3.76 144.39
CA ILE A 69 3.60 2.76 143.31
C ILE A 69 2.49 1.71 143.35
N LYS A 70 2.14 1.19 144.54
CA LYS A 70 1.09 0.17 144.70
C LYS A 70 -0.30 0.67 144.30
N SER A 71 -0.57 1.97 144.42
CA SER A 71 -1.84 2.57 144.02
C SER A 71 -2.06 2.47 142.51
N VAL A 72 -1.04 2.82 141.71
CA VAL A 72 -1.13 2.89 140.24
C VAL A 72 -1.21 1.50 139.59
N VAL A 73 -0.53 0.50 140.15
CA VAL A 73 -0.54 -0.87 139.59
C VAL A 73 -1.91 -1.53 139.72
N ASN A 74 -2.61 -1.32 140.84
CA ASN A 74 -3.92 -1.95 141.06
C ASN A 74 -5.01 -1.40 140.13
N SER A 75 -4.96 -0.12 139.72
CA SER A 75 -6.06 0.52 138.99
C SER A 75 -6.17 0.20 137.50
N HIS A 76 -5.13 -0.38 136.87
CA HIS A 76 -5.07 -0.56 135.40
C HIS A 76 -4.78 -1.99 134.90
N HIS A 77 -4.83 -2.98 135.78
CA HIS A 77 -4.37 -4.33 135.46
C HIS A 77 -5.29 -5.12 134.50
N GLU A 78 -6.60 -4.85 134.46
CA GLU A 78 -7.57 -5.61 133.63
C GLU A 78 -7.54 -5.22 132.14
N GLU A 79 -7.51 -3.91 131.80
CA GLU A 79 -7.52 -3.45 130.40
C GLU A 79 -6.33 -3.99 129.59
N LEU A 80 -5.16 -4.08 130.24
CA LEU A 80 -3.90 -4.50 129.62
C LEU A 80 -3.93 -6.00 129.22
N LEU A 81 -4.66 -6.83 129.97
CA LEU A 81 -4.87 -8.24 129.64
C LEU A 81 -5.84 -8.43 128.46
N ALA A 82 -6.89 -7.61 128.38
CA ALA A 82 -7.88 -7.69 127.29
C ALA A 82 -7.27 -7.39 125.90
N GLN A 83 -6.38 -6.39 125.81
CA GLN A 83 -5.71 -6.05 124.54
C GLN A 83 -4.72 -7.14 124.07
N ALA A 84 -4.03 -7.80 125.00
CA ALA A 84 -3.10 -8.88 124.66
C ALA A 84 -3.80 -10.09 124.00
N ALA A 85 -5.00 -10.42 124.46
CA ALA A 85 -5.77 -11.55 123.94
C ALA A 85 -6.22 -11.36 122.48
N SER A 86 -6.71 -10.15 122.12
CA SER A 86 -7.19 -9.86 120.77
C SER A 86 -6.06 -9.80 119.73
N ALA A 87 -4.90 -9.24 120.11
CA ALA A 87 -3.71 -9.24 119.26
C ALA A 87 -3.24 -10.66 118.89
N ASN A 88 -3.27 -11.59 119.85
CA ASN A 88 -2.86 -12.97 119.64
C ASN A 88 -3.77 -13.73 118.65
N ALA A 89 -5.10 -13.52 118.72
CA ALA A 89 -6.05 -14.12 117.79
C ALA A 89 -5.84 -13.65 116.34
N LEU A 90 -5.56 -12.35 116.15
CA LEU A 90 -5.39 -11.74 114.82
C LEU A 90 -4.09 -12.20 114.14
N ALA A 91 -3.04 -12.47 114.91
CA ALA A 91 -1.78 -13.04 114.42
C ALA A 91 -1.97 -14.41 113.74
N GLY A 92 -2.81 -15.29 114.30
CA GLY A 92 -3.07 -16.64 113.73
C GLY A 92 -3.68 -16.59 112.32
N SER A 93 -4.66 -15.71 112.11
CA SER A 93 -5.28 -15.50 110.79
C SER A 93 -4.27 -14.93 109.77
N LEU A 94 -3.40 -14.01 110.21
CA LEU A 94 -2.33 -13.44 109.38
C LEU A 94 -1.32 -14.49 108.91
N VAL A 95 -0.98 -15.48 109.75
CA VAL A 95 -0.10 -16.60 109.37
C VAL A 95 -0.76 -17.45 108.28
N SER A 96 -2.05 -17.78 108.41
CA SER A 96 -2.76 -18.60 107.40
C SER A 96 -2.94 -17.89 106.06
N VAL A 97 -3.20 -16.59 106.05
CA VAL A 97 -3.25 -15.80 104.81
C VAL A 97 -1.86 -15.72 104.17
N ARG A 98 -0.81 -15.56 104.97
CA ARG A 98 0.58 -15.52 104.49
C ARG A 98 1.02 -16.85 103.87
N SER A 99 0.65 -18.00 104.45
CA SER A 99 0.96 -19.31 103.84
C SER A 99 0.21 -19.54 102.52
N GLY A 100 -1.08 -19.19 102.48
CA GLY A 100 -1.86 -19.26 101.24
C GLY A 100 -1.31 -18.37 100.12
N LEU A 101 -0.76 -17.20 100.47
CA LEU A 101 -0.09 -16.32 99.51
C LEU A 101 1.21 -16.93 98.97
N THR A 102 2.03 -17.55 99.84
CA THR A 102 3.27 -18.23 99.40
C THR A 102 3.00 -19.47 98.55
N ASP A 103 1.92 -20.21 98.81
CA ASP A 103 1.52 -21.35 97.98
C ASP A 103 1.03 -20.89 96.60
N LEU A 104 0.29 -19.77 96.54
CA LEU A 104 -0.14 -19.16 95.29
C LEU A 104 1.06 -18.69 94.45
N ASP A 105 2.02 -18.00 95.06
CA ASP A 105 3.24 -17.51 94.40
C ASP A 105 4.09 -18.68 93.86
N ALA A 106 4.28 -19.73 94.67
CA ALA A 106 4.92 -20.97 94.26
C ALA A 106 4.16 -21.72 93.13
N SER A 107 2.84 -21.55 93.02
CA SER A 107 2.05 -22.07 91.90
C SER A 107 2.23 -21.25 90.62
N LEU A 108 2.35 -19.92 90.75
CA LEU A 108 2.55 -18.98 89.66
C LEU A 108 3.93 -19.15 89.04
N ASP A 109 4.98 -19.30 89.85
CA ASP A 109 6.33 -19.58 89.33
C ASP A 109 6.44 -20.98 88.70
N LYS A 110 5.71 -21.99 89.21
CA LYS A 110 5.56 -23.29 88.51
C LYS A 110 4.88 -23.15 87.14
N LEU A 111 3.86 -22.29 87.02
CA LEU A 111 3.18 -22.00 85.75
C LEU A 111 4.11 -21.25 84.77
N ARG A 112 4.85 -20.26 85.26
CA ARG A 112 5.87 -19.50 84.53
C ARG A 112 6.96 -20.42 83.97
N LEU A 113 7.46 -21.35 84.78
CA LEU A 113 8.48 -22.34 84.39
C LEU A 113 7.93 -23.38 83.41
N LYS A 114 6.65 -23.78 83.51
CA LYS A 114 6.04 -24.76 82.59
C LYS A 114 5.57 -24.18 81.25
N ILE A 115 5.21 -22.90 81.19
CA ILE A 115 4.59 -22.29 79.99
C ILE A 115 5.42 -21.14 79.44
N ARG A 116 5.66 -20.09 80.25
CA ARG A 116 6.29 -18.84 79.76
C ARG A 116 7.75 -19.05 79.34
N VAL A 117 8.52 -19.79 80.12
CA VAL A 117 9.95 -20.07 79.79
C VAL A 117 10.09 -20.97 78.55
N PRO A 118 9.37 -22.11 78.42
CA PRO A 118 9.34 -22.90 77.18
C PRO A 118 8.86 -22.10 75.95
N TYR A 119 7.84 -21.26 76.08
CA TYR A 119 7.38 -20.38 74.99
C TYR A 119 8.47 -19.40 74.54
N GLN A 120 9.15 -18.72 75.48
CA GLN A 120 10.25 -17.80 75.17
C GLN A 120 11.46 -18.55 74.55
N SER A 121 11.74 -19.78 75.00
CA SER A 121 12.76 -20.64 74.39
C SER A 121 12.38 -21.06 72.96
N LEU A 122 11.12 -21.46 72.73
CA LEU A 122 10.60 -21.81 71.41
C LEU A 122 10.65 -20.62 70.45
N GLN A 123 10.21 -19.43 70.87
CA GLN A 123 10.30 -18.19 70.08
C GLN A 123 11.75 -17.83 69.74
N THR A 124 12.69 -18.05 70.67
CA THR A 124 14.13 -17.88 70.43
C THR A 124 14.66 -18.90 69.42
N ASN A 125 14.21 -20.15 69.47
CA ASN A 125 14.64 -21.20 68.55
C ASN A 125 14.02 -21.07 67.16
N VAL A 126 12.76 -20.62 67.05
CA VAL A 126 12.11 -20.30 65.76
C VAL A 126 12.82 -19.12 65.09
N SER A 127 13.12 -18.04 65.81
CA SER A 127 13.85 -16.90 65.24
C SER A 127 15.31 -17.23 64.89
N ARG A 128 15.95 -18.17 65.59
CA ARG A 128 17.25 -18.76 65.18
C ARG A 128 17.11 -19.59 63.89
N LEU A 129 16.07 -20.42 63.78
CA LEU A 129 15.81 -21.24 62.59
C LEU A 129 15.54 -20.37 61.35
N GLN A 130 14.71 -19.32 61.48
CA GLN A 130 14.47 -18.34 60.43
C GLN A 130 15.78 -17.67 59.98
N LYS A 131 16.62 -17.20 60.92
CA LYS A 131 17.93 -16.61 60.59
C LYS A 131 18.87 -17.59 59.89
N LEU A 132 18.88 -18.86 60.28
CA LEU A 132 19.65 -19.92 59.61
C LEU A 132 19.11 -20.22 58.20
N GLN A 133 17.79 -20.24 58.00
CA GLN A 133 17.16 -20.41 56.69
C GLN A 133 17.48 -19.24 55.75
N HIS A 134 17.39 -17.99 56.23
CA HIS A 134 17.76 -16.79 55.48
C HIS A 134 19.25 -16.83 55.09
N ALA A 135 20.14 -17.15 56.04
CA ALA A 135 21.57 -17.30 55.76
C ALA A 135 21.85 -18.42 54.73
N SER A 136 21.10 -19.52 54.77
CA SER A 136 21.24 -20.63 53.81
C SER A 136 20.73 -20.28 52.40
N ASP A 137 19.59 -19.58 52.26
CA ASP A 137 19.12 -19.07 50.97
C ASP A 137 20.11 -18.07 50.36
N VAL A 138 20.62 -17.13 51.17
CA VAL A 138 21.67 -16.19 50.74
C VAL A 138 22.92 -16.94 50.28
N LEU A 139 23.47 -17.83 51.10
CA LEU A 139 24.72 -18.54 50.78
C LEU A 139 24.57 -19.41 49.53
N ARG A 140 23.41 -20.05 49.32
CA ARG A 140 23.07 -20.77 48.08
C ARG A 140 22.99 -19.85 46.87
N ARG A 141 22.31 -18.70 46.98
CA ARG A 141 22.19 -17.72 45.90
C ARG A 141 23.55 -17.10 45.54
N THR A 142 24.35 -16.72 46.53
CA THR A 142 25.74 -16.23 46.34
C THR A 142 26.64 -17.31 45.71
N SER A 143 26.51 -18.57 46.13
CA SER A 143 27.26 -19.69 45.53
C SER A 143 26.93 -19.86 44.04
N ARG A 144 25.63 -19.86 43.67
CA ARG A 144 25.21 -19.90 42.25
C ARG A 144 25.71 -18.68 41.46
N PHE A 145 25.63 -17.48 42.04
CA PHE A 145 26.17 -16.26 41.43
C PHE A 145 27.68 -16.39 41.14
N VAL A 146 28.50 -16.84 42.09
CA VAL A 146 29.95 -16.99 41.90
C VAL A 146 30.29 -18.04 40.84
N VAL A 147 29.53 -19.14 40.75
CA VAL A 147 29.72 -20.15 39.69
C VAL A 147 29.39 -19.57 38.31
N LEU A 148 28.29 -18.83 38.18
CA LEU A 148 27.91 -18.17 36.92
C LEU A 148 28.85 -17.03 36.54
N ALA A 149 29.35 -16.25 37.50
CA ALA A 149 30.32 -15.18 37.25
C ALA A 149 31.68 -15.74 36.77
N ARG A 150 32.11 -16.90 37.30
CA ARG A 150 33.27 -17.64 36.76
C ARG A 150 33.02 -18.18 35.36
N ARG A 151 31.83 -18.74 35.10
CA ARG A 151 31.43 -19.20 33.76
C ARG A 151 31.47 -18.05 32.75
N LEU A 152 30.89 -16.90 33.09
CA LEU A 152 30.92 -15.68 32.27
C LEU A 152 32.35 -15.20 32.04
N LYS A 153 33.21 -15.18 33.07
CA LYS A 153 34.62 -14.81 32.90
C LYS A 153 35.36 -15.69 31.90
N ASN A 154 35.11 -17.00 31.91
CA ASN A 154 35.70 -17.91 30.93
C ASN A 154 35.16 -17.64 29.51
N GLN A 155 33.84 -17.47 29.37
CA GLN A 155 33.18 -17.17 28.08
C GLN A 155 33.66 -15.82 27.49
N MET A 156 33.96 -14.84 28.34
CA MET A 156 34.48 -13.54 27.91
C MET A 156 35.98 -13.57 27.55
N ALA A 157 36.73 -14.56 28.03
CA ALA A 157 38.10 -14.82 27.56
C ALA A 157 38.08 -15.58 26.23
N GLU A 158 37.25 -16.63 26.12
CA GLU A 158 36.98 -17.40 24.89
C GLU A 158 36.54 -16.50 23.72
N MET A 159 35.73 -15.47 24.01
CA MET A 159 35.35 -14.44 23.03
C MET A 159 36.52 -13.52 22.63
N ALA A 160 37.41 -13.17 23.56
CA ALA A 160 38.52 -12.24 23.31
C ALA A 160 39.67 -12.88 22.51
N ASP A 161 40.04 -14.13 22.84
CA ASP A 161 41.03 -14.90 22.06
C ASP A 161 40.57 -15.04 20.59
N ASN A 162 39.27 -15.22 20.36
CA ASN A 162 38.69 -15.31 19.01
C ASN A 162 38.66 -13.97 18.25
N THR A 163 38.68 -12.80 18.93
CA THR A 163 38.85 -11.49 18.26
C THR A 163 40.31 -11.17 17.95
N ASP A 164 41.26 -11.56 18.80
CA ASP A 164 42.68 -11.32 18.54
C ASP A 164 43.23 -12.21 17.40
N ALA A 165 42.60 -13.36 17.14
CA ALA A 165 42.95 -14.26 16.04
C ALA A 165 42.85 -13.62 14.65
N GLU A 166 41.86 -12.76 14.42
CA GLU A 166 41.61 -12.06 13.14
C GLU A 166 42.68 -10.99 12.82
N SER A 167 43.53 -10.62 13.79
CA SER A 167 44.49 -9.51 13.67
C SER A 167 45.82 -9.87 13.00
N LYS A 168 46.09 -11.15 12.71
CA LYS A 168 47.37 -11.61 12.16
C LYS A 168 47.35 -11.71 10.63
N PRO A 169 48.38 -11.22 9.92
CA PRO A 169 48.41 -11.26 8.46
C PRO A 169 48.47 -12.69 7.93
N GLU A 170 47.71 -12.95 6.86
CA GLU A 170 47.46 -14.28 6.33
C GLU A 170 48.71 -14.98 5.80
N SER A 171 48.79 -16.29 6.04
CA SER A 171 49.31 -17.20 5.02
C SER A 171 48.65 -18.59 5.11
N SER A 172 47.94 -18.95 4.04
CA SER A 172 47.57 -20.34 3.68
C SER A 172 46.55 -21.10 4.55
N GLN A 173 45.27 -20.67 4.61
CA GLN A 173 44.12 -21.61 4.75
C GLN A 173 42.75 -20.96 4.44
N VAL A 174 42.20 -21.21 3.24
CA VAL A 174 40.92 -20.61 2.77
C VAL A 174 39.68 -21.41 3.24
N ASN A 175 39.85 -22.63 3.74
CA ASN A 175 38.74 -23.57 4.02
C ASN A 175 38.37 -23.73 5.51
N LEU A 176 38.86 -22.87 6.42
CA LEU A 176 38.63 -22.99 7.88
C LEU A 176 37.90 -21.80 8.53
N LEU A 177 37.76 -20.67 7.83
CA LEU A 177 37.21 -19.42 8.36
C LEU A 177 35.75 -19.53 8.84
N GLY A 178 34.93 -20.36 8.17
CA GLY A 178 33.50 -20.47 8.46
C GLY A 178 33.17 -21.17 9.78
N ASP A 179 34.02 -22.07 10.28
CA ASP A 179 33.78 -22.75 11.57
C ASP A 179 34.11 -21.80 12.74
N THR A 180 35.16 -20.98 12.60
CA THR A 180 35.59 -20.00 13.61
C THR A 180 34.61 -18.84 13.81
N GLU A 181 33.95 -18.38 12.73
CA GLU A 181 32.87 -17.39 12.86
C GLU A 181 31.67 -18.00 13.60
N ASP A 182 31.20 -19.18 13.19
CA ASP A 182 30.07 -19.87 13.82
C ASP A 182 30.35 -20.19 15.31
N GLU A 183 31.60 -20.50 15.69
CA GLU A 183 31.98 -20.64 17.10
C GLU A 183 31.95 -19.30 17.88
N LYS A 184 32.48 -18.21 17.30
CA LYS A 184 32.44 -16.85 17.87
C LYS A 184 30.99 -16.38 18.08
N GLU A 185 30.09 -16.61 17.11
CA GLU A 185 28.65 -16.35 17.26
C GLU A 185 28.05 -17.14 18.43
N ARG A 186 28.40 -18.43 18.56
CA ARG A 186 27.91 -19.32 19.62
C ARG A 186 28.45 -18.91 21.00
N THR A 187 29.68 -18.42 21.15
CA THR A 187 30.22 -17.99 22.45
C THR A 187 29.55 -16.72 22.95
N ILE A 188 29.29 -15.74 22.07
CA ILE A 188 28.50 -14.53 22.36
C ILE A 188 27.10 -14.90 22.87
N ALA A 189 26.38 -15.79 22.17
CA ALA A 189 25.05 -16.24 22.60
C ALA A 189 25.06 -16.99 23.95
N LYS A 190 26.10 -17.81 24.20
CA LYS A 190 26.31 -18.49 25.49
C LYS A 190 26.63 -17.50 26.63
N ALA A 191 27.33 -16.39 26.36
CA ALA A 191 27.67 -15.36 27.33
C ALA A 191 26.43 -14.53 27.73
N ALA A 192 25.61 -14.13 26.75
CA ALA A 192 24.32 -13.47 26.99
C ALA A 192 23.40 -14.25 27.95
N LEU A 193 23.33 -15.58 27.80
CA LEU A 193 22.55 -16.43 28.70
C LEU A 193 23.09 -16.40 30.15
N SER A 194 24.41 -16.48 30.32
CA SER A 194 25.05 -16.35 31.64
C SER A 194 24.81 -14.97 32.27
N ILE A 195 24.83 -13.89 31.49
CA ILE A 195 24.51 -12.52 31.93
C ILE A 195 23.06 -12.45 32.41
N ALA A 196 22.10 -12.98 31.64
CA ALA A 196 20.69 -12.96 32.02
C ALA A 196 20.39 -13.79 33.28
N GLU A 197 21.05 -14.94 33.48
CA GLU A 197 20.97 -15.68 34.74
C GLU A 197 21.55 -14.89 35.92
N LEU A 198 22.65 -14.15 35.72
CA LEU A 198 23.28 -13.33 36.76
C LEU A 198 22.41 -12.13 37.16
N VAL A 199 21.86 -11.40 36.19
CA VAL A 199 20.94 -10.28 36.43
C VAL A 199 19.67 -10.75 37.16
N ALA A 200 19.07 -11.86 36.73
CA ALA A 200 17.90 -12.45 37.42
C ALA A 200 18.18 -12.96 38.85
N LEU A 201 19.45 -13.21 39.21
CA LEU A 201 19.87 -13.51 40.59
C LEU A 201 20.15 -12.25 41.42
N LEU A 202 20.66 -11.18 40.79
CA LEU A 202 20.94 -9.89 41.44
C LEU A 202 19.66 -9.15 41.81
N ASP A 203 18.73 -9.04 40.86
CA ASP A 203 17.51 -8.23 40.96
C ASP A 203 16.27 -9.07 41.31
N GLY A 204 16.41 -10.41 41.24
CA GLY A 204 15.38 -11.37 41.59
C GLY A 204 14.42 -11.71 40.43
N PRO A 205 13.44 -12.59 40.69
CA PRO A 205 12.44 -12.95 39.70
C PRO A 205 11.46 -11.79 39.49
N VAL A 206 11.73 -10.94 38.49
CA VAL A 206 10.78 -9.92 38.02
C VAL A 206 9.49 -10.63 37.60
N ALA A 207 8.40 -10.35 38.31
CA ALA A 207 7.08 -10.84 37.94
C ALA A 207 6.59 -10.08 36.68
N PRO A 208 6.00 -10.75 35.68
CA PRO A 208 5.50 -10.09 34.48
C PRO A 208 4.25 -9.26 34.83
N GLY A 209 4.42 -7.94 35.00
CA GLY A 209 3.30 -7.02 35.26
C GLY A 209 3.66 -5.62 35.76
N SER A 210 4.83 -5.40 36.35
CA SER A 210 5.22 -4.08 36.89
C SER A 210 5.98 -3.22 35.86
N SER A 211 5.25 -2.61 34.92
CA SER A 211 5.80 -1.56 34.05
C SER A 211 6.06 -0.27 34.84
N VAL A 212 7.23 0.34 34.66
CA VAL A 212 7.56 1.63 35.29
C VAL A 212 6.81 2.77 34.59
N THR A 213 6.03 3.55 35.33
CA THR A 213 5.51 4.85 34.91
C THR A 213 5.76 5.87 36.02
N GLU A 214 6.83 6.65 35.89
CA GLU A 214 7.05 7.80 36.77
C GLU A 214 6.26 9.03 36.30
N GLY A 215 5.62 9.72 37.25
CA GLY A 215 5.49 11.17 37.17
C GLY A 215 4.28 11.76 36.43
N ARG A 216 3.09 11.64 37.01
CA ARG A 216 2.26 12.85 37.23
C ARG A 216 1.41 12.70 38.49
N ALA A 217 1.38 13.76 39.31
CA ALA A 217 0.47 13.85 40.44
C ALA A 217 -0.90 14.35 39.96
N ASP A 218 -1.95 13.76 40.48
CA ASP A 218 -3.26 14.40 40.61
C ASP A 218 -3.94 13.88 41.90
N GLU A 219 -4.76 14.70 42.53
CA GLU A 219 -5.47 14.33 43.77
C GLU A 219 -6.86 13.80 43.43
N THR A 220 -7.29 12.65 43.98
CA THR A 220 -8.64 12.42 44.54
C THR A 220 -8.87 10.99 45.08
N GLU A 221 -10.03 10.81 45.71
CA GLU A 221 -10.71 9.53 46.02
C GLU A 221 -10.07 8.61 47.09
N ARG A 222 -10.38 8.94 48.36
CA ARG A 222 -10.59 7.92 49.38
C ARG A 222 -11.87 7.14 49.07
N VAL A 223 -11.83 5.82 49.14
CA VAL A 223 -13.03 4.98 49.37
C VAL A 223 -12.66 3.90 50.40
N ASP A 224 -13.57 3.63 51.34
CA ASP A 224 -13.38 2.63 52.39
C ASP A 224 -13.35 1.19 51.85
N SER A 225 -12.56 0.33 52.51
CA SER A 225 -12.74 -1.13 52.50
C SER A 225 -12.11 -1.73 53.76
N LEU A 226 -12.90 -1.77 54.83
CA LEU A 226 -12.59 -2.46 56.09
C LEU A 226 -12.99 -3.93 56.00
N ASP A 227 -12.05 -4.85 55.74
CA ASP A 227 -12.18 -6.25 56.19
C ASP A 227 -10.82 -7.01 56.18
N GLY A 228 -10.79 -8.21 56.79
CA GLY A 228 -9.80 -9.24 56.47
C GLY A 228 -8.49 -9.23 57.27
N ALA A 229 -8.55 -9.43 58.59
CA ALA A 229 -7.36 -9.70 59.40
C ALA A 229 -6.76 -11.09 59.11
N ASN A 230 -5.85 -11.20 58.13
CA ASN A 230 -5.12 -12.42 57.78
C ASN A 230 -3.69 -12.47 58.38
N PRO A 231 -3.44 -13.22 59.47
CA PRO A 231 -2.13 -13.29 60.12
C PRO A 231 -1.20 -14.33 59.47
N SER A 232 -0.93 -14.23 58.16
CA SER A 232 -0.20 -15.29 57.43
C SER A 232 0.78 -14.85 56.32
N GLU A 233 1.18 -13.59 56.22
CA GLU A 233 2.27 -13.16 55.31
C GLU A 233 3.44 -12.48 56.04
N VAL A 234 4.25 -13.29 56.74
CA VAL A 234 5.62 -12.89 57.10
C VAL A 234 6.58 -13.39 56.02
N SER A 235 6.44 -12.82 54.82
CA SER A 235 7.45 -12.92 53.75
C SER A 235 8.70 -12.17 54.18
N GLY A 236 9.55 -12.83 54.97
CA GLY A 236 10.75 -12.24 55.55
C GLY A 236 11.66 -11.65 54.47
N SER A 237 11.95 -10.35 54.57
CA SER A 237 12.67 -9.58 53.55
C SER A 237 13.89 -10.32 53.01
N ARG A 238 13.83 -10.66 51.71
CA ARG A 238 14.81 -11.51 51.06
C ARG A 238 16.06 -10.69 50.76
N ILE A 239 17.11 -10.89 51.55
CA ILE A 239 18.38 -10.15 51.47
C ILE A 239 18.85 -10.07 50.00
N PRO A 240 18.94 -8.85 49.41
CA PRO A 240 19.38 -8.67 48.02
C PRO A 240 20.83 -9.10 47.84
N LEU A 241 21.17 -9.74 46.71
CA LEU A 241 22.57 -10.12 46.48
C LEU A 241 23.49 -8.90 46.31
N ARG A 242 22.96 -7.77 45.80
CA ARG A 242 23.69 -6.50 45.67
C ARG A 242 24.20 -5.93 47.01
N SER A 243 23.67 -6.36 48.17
CA SER A 243 24.12 -5.91 49.51
C SER A 243 25.20 -6.80 50.14
N ILE A 244 25.91 -7.61 49.35
CA ILE A 244 26.96 -8.52 49.80
C ILE A 244 28.26 -8.10 49.11
N ASP A 245 29.28 -7.69 49.87
CA ASP A 245 30.51 -7.08 49.31
C ASP A 245 31.18 -7.95 48.24
N ALA A 246 31.24 -9.27 48.47
CA ALA A 246 31.79 -10.25 47.53
C ALA A 246 30.98 -10.43 46.23
N VAL A 247 29.70 -10.05 46.23
CA VAL A 247 28.87 -9.96 45.02
C VAL A 247 29.03 -8.58 44.39
N ALA A 248 28.95 -7.52 45.18
CA ALA A 248 29.06 -6.13 44.74
C ALA A 248 30.39 -5.87 43.99
N ALA A 249 31.51 -6.46 44.45
CA ALA A 249 32.81 -6.41 43.78
C ALA A 249 32.81 -7.04 42.37
N HIS A 250 31.85 -7.91 42.04
CA HIS A 250 31.69 -8.52 40.72
C HIS A 250 30.61 -7.85 39.86
N VAL A 251 29.72 -7.02 40.41
CA VAL A 251 28.66 -6.34 39.65
C VAL A 251 29.22 -5.49 38.50
N PRO A 252 30.27 -4.65 38.67
CA PRO A 252 30.84 -3.87 37.56
C PRO A 252 31.33 -4.74 36.40
N PHE A 253 31.86 -5.93 36.67
CA PHE A 253 32.27 -6.87 35.63
C PHE A 253 31.06 -7.49 34.89
N VAL A 254 29.93 -7.71 35.55
CA VAL A 254 28.71 -8.23 34.90
C VAL A 254 28.08 -7.16 33.99
N GLU A 255 28.03 -5.91 34.44
CA GLU A 255 27.51 -4.81 33.59
C GLU A 255 28.47 -4.49 32.43
N ASP A 256 29.79 -4.52 32.63
CA ASP A 256 30.78 -4.30 31.55
C ASP A 256 30.91 -5.50 30.58
N ALA A 257 30.59 -6.71 31.02
CA ALA A 257 30.36 -7.85 30.12
C ALA A 257 29.07 -7.66 29.30
N ARG A 258 28.01 -7.12 29.93
CA ARG A 258 26.73 -6.85 29.28
C ARG A 258 26.84 -5.78 28.19
N THR A 259 27.51 -4.66 28.45
CA THR A 259 27.72 -3.60 27.44
C THR A 259 28.46 -4.11 26.22
N ARG A 260 29.53 -4.90 26.40
CA ARG A 260 30.29 -5.52 25.30
C ARG A 260 29.45 -6.50 24.49
N VAL A 261 28.73 -7.41 25.15
CA VAL A 261 27.87 -8.40 24.47
C VAL A 261 26.72 -7.72 23.72
N THR A 262 26.15 -6.63 24.25
CA THR A 262 25.16 -5.81 23.53
C THR A 262 25.78 -5.13 22.31
N SER A 263 26.95 -4.48 22.44
CA SER A 263 27.60 -3.81 21.31
C SER A 263 27.98 -4.78 20.19
N GLU A 264 28.45 -5.98 20.52
CA GLU A 264 28.80 -6.98 19.51
C GLU A 264 27.55 -7.65 18.92
N MET A 265 26.48 -7.82 19.69
CA MET A 265 25.16 -8.18 19.15
C MET A 265 24.67 -7.15 18.13
N GLU A 266 24.79 -5.85 18.42
CA GLU A 266 24.42 -4.76 17.50
C GLU A 266 25.28 -4.79 16.23
N ASN A 267 26.60 -4.95 16.36
CA ASN A 267 27.51 -5.15 15.22
C ASN A 267 27.08 -6.34 14.34
N MET A 268 26.82 -7.50 14.96
CA MET A 268 26.35 -8.71 14.27
C MET A 268 25.00 -8.51 13.57
N VAL A 269 24.05 -7.78 14.17
CA VAL A 269 22.77 -7.44 13.52
C VAL A 269 23.01 -6.56 12.29
N VAL A 270 23.81 -5.49 12.42
CA VAL A 270 24.07 -4.54 11.34
C VAL A 270 24.82 -5.22 10.18
N ALA A 271 25.81 -6.07 10.48
CA ALA A 271 26.51 -6.88 9.50
C ALA A 271 25.60 -7.93 8.85
N GLY A 272 24.77 -8.64 9.63
CA GLY A 272 23.81 -9.63 9.14
C GLY A 272 22.75 -9.03 8.22
N LEU A 273 22.18 -7.88 8.56
CA LEU A 273 21.28 -7.12 7.69
C LEU A 273 22.02 -6.44 6.53
N GLY A 274 23.31 -6.11 6.68
CA GLY A 274 24.15 -5.55 5.62
C GLY A 274 24.43 -6.54 4.50
N ALA A 275 24.88 -7.74 4.86
CA ALA A 275 25.22 -8.84 3.95
C ALA A 275 24.03 -9.76 3.59
N LEU A 276 22.85 -9.53 4.19
CA LEU A 276 21.67 -10.42 4.15
C LEU A 276 21.98 -11.85 4.66
N ASN A 277 22.97 -12.00 5.53
CA ASN A 277 23.38 -13.29 6.07
C ASN A 277 22.36 -13.77 7.13
N GLN A 278 21.68 -14.86 6.81
CA GLN A 278 20.66 -15.48 7.66
C GLN A 278 21.25 -16.27 8.85
N SER A 279 22.53 -16.67 8.88
CA SER A 279 23.13 -17.30 10.08
C SER A 279 23.44 -16.25 11.14
N LEU A 280 24.24 -15.26 10.78
CA LEU A 280 24.67 -14.13 11.62
C LEU A 280 23.49 -13.33 12.20
N LEU A 281 22.45 -13.11 11.40
CA LEU A 281 21.21 -12.50 11.88
C LEU A 281 20.46 -13.43 12.86
N ALA A 282 20.49 -14.74 12.66
CA ALA A 282 19.82 -15.69 13.53
C ALA A 282 20.54 -15.91 14.87
N SER A 283 21.87 -15.78 14.90
CA SER A 283 22.67 -15.82 16.13
C SER A 283 22.60 -14.52 16.92
N SER A 284 22.65 -13.37 16.27
CA SER A 284 22.49 -12.08 16.95
C SER A 284 21.09 -11.90 17.56
N LEU A 285 20.03 -12.35 16.88
CA LEU A 285 18.67 -12.38 17.45
C LEU A 285 18.55 -13.39 18.61
N GLN A 286 19.32 -14.50 18.61
CA GLN A 286 19.40 -15.41 19.76
C GLN A 286 20.09 -14.74 20.96
N THR A 287 21.17 -13.97 20.72
CA THR A 287 21.82 -13.15 21.76
C THR A 287 20.85 -12.12 22.33
N ALA A 288 20.06 -11.45 21.48
CA ALA A 288 19.04 -10.49 21.90
C ALA A 288 17.91 -11.13 22.72
N PHE A 289 17.45 -12.33 22.33
CA PHE A 289 16.48 -13.10 23.10
C PHE A 289 17.04 -13.50 24.47
N ASN A 290 18.28 -13.99 24.50
CA ASN A 290 18.95 -14.39 25.74
C ASN A 290 19.12 -13.19 26.69
N LEU A 291 19.47 -12.00 26.17
CA LEU A 291 19.53 -10.74 26.94
C LEU A 291 18.15 -10.14 27.28
N ARG A 292 17.05 -10.69 26.76
CA ARG A 292 15.65 -10.20 26.88
C ARG A 292 15.36 -8.84 26.24
N VAL A 293 16.20 -8.39 25.29
CA VAL A 293 16.03 -7.11 24.56
C VAL A 293 15.47 -7.28 23.14
N LEU A 294 15.16 -8.51 22.72
CA LEU A 294 14.68 -8.83 21.37
C LEU A 294 13.51 -7.93 20.87
N PRO A 295 12.44 -7.66 21.65
CA PRO A 295 11.32 -6.85 21.14
C PRO A 295 11.72 -5.39 20.89
N GLU A 296 12.50 -4.81 21.81
CA GLU A 296 13.01 -3.43 21.73
C GLU A 296 13.97 -3.29 20.53
N LEU A 297 14.87 -4.26 20.35
CA LEU A 297 15.80 -4.33 19.23
C LEU A 297 15.08 -4.38 17.88
N VAL A 298 14.08 -5.26 17.72
CA VAL A 298 13.32 -5.36 16.46
C VAL A 298 12.52 -4.08 16.20
N GLN A 299 11.98 -3.44 17.26
CA GLN A 299 11.30 -2.16 17.14
C GLN A 299 12.25 -1.02 16.70
N SER A 300 13.47 -0.94 17.25
CA SER A 300 14.48 0.02 16.79
C SER A 300 14.83 -0.20 15.34
N LEU A 301 15.28 -1.41 14.96
CA LEU A 301 15.70 -1.74 13.60
C LEU A 301 14.62 -1.43 12.55
N LEU A 302 13.35 -1.67 12.90
CA LEU A 302 12.20 -1.37 12.06
C LEU A 302 11.95 0.14 11.94
N SER A 303 12.16 0.90 13.02
CA SER A 303 12.14 2.36 13.01
C SER A 303 13.30 2.93 12.18
N ASP A 304 14.51 2.45 12.38
CA ASP A 304 15.74 2.89 11.70
C ASP A 304 15.66 2.64 10.19
N LEU A 305 15.21 1.45 9.77
CA LEU A 305 14.98 1.13 8.35
C LEU A 305 13.84 1.97 7.75
N SER A 306 12.80 2.29 8.51
CA SER A 306 11.71 3.17 8.06
C SER A 306 12.16 4.63 7.92
N GLN A 307 12.93 5.15 8.89
CA GLN A 307 13.46 6.51 8.88
C GLN A 307 14.51 6.69 7.79
N ALA A 308 15.36 5.69 7.55
CA ALA A 308 16.29 5.69 6.42
C ALA A 308 15.54 5.82 5.08
N VAL A 309 14.41 5.12 4.93
CA VAL A 309 13.55 5.21 3.74
C VAL A 309 12.86 6.56 3.61
N GLU A 310 12.28 7.12 4.68
CA GLU A 310 11.76 8.49 4.66
C GLU A 310 12.85 9.50 4.26
N ASP A 311 14.07 9.34 4.80
CA ASP A 311 15.20 10.20 4.48
C ASP A 311 15.64 10.09 3.03
N ARG A 312 15.56 8.91 2.41
CA ARG A 312 15.82 8.75 0.97
C ARG A 312 14.74 9.39 0.11
N ILE A 313 13.47 9.16 0.42
CA ILE A 313 12.33 9.78 -0.28
C ILE A 313 12.40 11.31 -0.18
N ARG A 314 12.52 11.83 1.06
CA ARG A 314 12.69 13.25 1.38
C ARG A 314 13.90 13.85 0.66
N SER A 315 15.02 13.12 0.59
CA SER A 315 16.23 13.57 -0.11
C SER A 315 16.10 13.55 -1.63
N ALA A 316 15.29 12.66 -2.23
CA ALA A 316 15.11 12.54 -3.67
C ALA A 316 14.35 13.74 -4.29
N PHE A 317 13.33 14.24 -3.60
CA PHE A 317 12.55 15.42 -4.04
C PHE A 317 13.12 16.78 -3.59
N ASP A 318 14.26 16.79 -2.89
CA ASP A 318 14.93 18.01 -2.38
C ASP A 318 15.49 18.88 -3.52
N LEU A 319 14.78 19.97 -3.83
CA LEU A 319 15.14 20.97 -4.85
C LEU A 319 16.55 21.53 -4.66
N SER A 320 17.04 21.68 -3.41
CA SER A 320 18.37 22.23 -3.13
C SER A 320 19.50 21.25 -3.47
N LYS A 321 19.20 19.95 -3.52
CA LYS A 321 20.14 18.92 -3.96
C LYS A 321 20.02 18.73 -5.47
N ILE A 322 18.81 18.68 -6.02
CA ILE A 322 18.58 18.67 -7.49
C ILE A 322 19.30 19.85 -8.16
N SER A 323 19.24 21.06 -7.58
CA SER A 323 19.93 22.24 -8.11
C SER A 323 21.46 22.12 -8.11
N ARG A 324 22.03 21.43 -7.10
CA ARG A 324 23.48 21.18 -7.00
C ARG A 324 23.91 20.12 -8.02
N ASP A 325 23.21 18.98 -8.05
CA ASP A 325 23.52 17.85 -8.92
C ASP A 325 23.33 18.22 -10.41
N ALA A 326 22.34 19.07 -10.73
CA ALA A 326 22.16 19.62 -12.08
C ALA A 326 23.24 20.64 -12.49
N SER A 327 23.92 21.27 -11.51
CA SER A 327 25.02 22.21 -11.74
C SER A 327 26.41 21.55 -11.71
N SER A 328 26.50 20.26 -11.37
CA SER A 328 27.77 19.56 -11.12
C SER A 328 28.38 18.85 -12.34
N LYS A 329 27.90 19.14 -13.55
CA LYS A 329 28.58 18.73 -14.79
C LYS A 329 29.50 19.84 -15.25
N ASP A 330 30.79 19.54 -15.36
CA ASP A 330 31.84 20.50 -15.67
C ASP A 330 31.59 21.30 -16.96
N PRO A 331 31.98 22.59 -17.01
CA PRO A 331 32.20 23.26 -18.28
C PRO A 331 33.36 22.59 -19.02
N ALA A 332 33.24 22.41 -20.34
CA ALA A 332 34.32 21.84 -21.14
C ALA A 332 35.59 22.72 -21.04
N PRO A 333 36.82 22.17 -21.12
CA PRO A 333 38.04 22.85 -20.66
C PRO A 333 38.53 24.08 -21.45
N ASN A 334 37.73 24.63 -22.37
CA ASN A 334 38.10 25.71 -23.29
C ASN A 334 36.98 26.77 -23.44
N SER A 335 36.52 27.34 -22.31
CA SER A 335 35.70 28.56 -22.30
C SER A 335 36.40 29.65 -21.48
N PRO A 336 36.77 30.81 -22.05
CA PRO A 336 37.39 31.89 -21.28
C PRO A 336 36.42 32.44 -20.22
N SER A 337 36.90 32.58 -19.00
CA SER A 337 36.09 32.92 -17.83
C SER A 337 35.71 34.40 -17.78
N SER A 338 34.41 34.72 -17.80
CA SER A 338 33.89 36.07 -17.49
C SER A 338 33.66 36.22 -15.97
N PRO A 339 34.39 37.08 -15.25
CA PRO A 339 34.54 36.98 -13.79
C PRO A 339 33.48 37.78 -12.98
N THR A 340 32.19 37.64 -13.27
CA THR A 340 31.11 38.41 -12.58
C THR A 340 29.84 37.62 -12.22
N SER A 341 29.94 36.30 -12.01
CA SER A 341 28.82 35.52 -11.46
C SER A 341 28.71 35.68 -9.93
N TYR A 342 27.91 36.64 -9.49
CA TYR A 342 27.42 36.73 -8.10
C TYR A 342 26.87 35.37 -7.65
N LYS A 343 27.26 34.88 -6.46
CA LYS A 343 26.63 33.71 -5.80
C LYS A 343 25.23 34.07 -5.31
N SER A 344 24.30 34.22 -6.26
CA SER A 344 22.88 34.46 -5.98
C SER A 344 22.26 33.26 -5.25
N ARG A 345 21.11 33.51 -4.62
CA ARG A 345 20.38 32.54 -3.78
C ARG A 345 20.20 31.20 -4.49
N VAL A 346 20.23 30.10 -3.73
CA VAL A 346 19.87 28.76 -4.22
C VAL A 346 18.51 28.85 -4.91
N ARG A 347 18.52 28.78 -6.24
CA ARG A 347 17.34 28.99 -7.05
C ARG A 347 16.49 27.73 -6.98
N THR A 348 15.26 27.84 -6.49
CA THR A 348 14.37 26.70 -6.23
C THR A 348 13.61 26.18 -7.44
N GLU A 349 13.56 26.95 -8.54
CA GLU A 349 12.97 26.53 -9.81
C GLU A 349 13.93 26.77 -11.01
N PRO A 350 14.00 25.84 -11.98
CA PRO A 350 14.84 25.98 -13.16
C PRO A 350 14.30 26.96 -14.20
N THR A 351 15.21 27.51 -15.01
CA THR A 351 14.86 28.16 -16.29
C THR A 351 14.54 27.11 -17.35
N SER A 352 13.84 27.50 -18.42
CA SER A 352 13.66 26.68 -19.63
C SER A 352 14.95 26.02 -20.14
N PHE A 353 16.07 26.77 -20.15
CA PHE A 353 17.39 26.25 -20.55
C PHE A 353 17.97 25.19 -19.58
N THR A 354 17.73 25.31 -18.27
CA THR A 354 18.29 24.41 -17.25
C THR A 354 17.35 23.26 -16.87
N ALA A 355 16.07 23.35 -17.22
CA ALA A 355 15.07 22.32 -16.94
C ALA A 355 15.43 20.90 -17.42
N PRO A 356 16.07 20.68 -18.60
CA PRO A 356 16.51 19.34 -19.00
C PRO A 356 17.60 18.75 -18.09
N GLN A 357 18.53 19.58 -17.62
CA GLN A 357 19.61 19.18 -16.70
C GLN A 357 19.02 18.82 -15.33
N TRP A 358 18.10 19.64 -14.83
CA TRP A 358 17.34 19.40 -13.60
C TRP A 358 16.48 18.15 -13.68
N ALA A 359 15.83 17.89 -14.82
CA ALA A 359 15.05 16.67 -15.02
C ALA A 359 15.96 15.43 -15.02
N SER A 360 17.13 15.50 -15.68
CA SER A 360 18.13 14.42 -15.62
C SER A 360 18.59 14.16 -14.18
N ALA A 361 18.89 15.20 -13.39
CA ALA A 361 19.25 15.06 -11.99
C ALA A 361 18.11 14.45 -11.15
N LEU A 362 16.88 14.91 -11.33
CA LEU A 362 15.69 14.35 -10.65
C LEU A 362 15.51 12.86 -10.94
N TRP A 363 15.56 12.44 -12.21
CA TRP A 363 15.34 11.04 -12.57
C TRP A 363 16.42 10.11 -12.03
N ASN A 364 17.70 10.50 -12.11
CA ASN A 364 18.80 9.71 -11.54
C ASN A 364 18.65 9.53 -10.01
N ARG A 365 18.10 10.54 -9.32
CA ARG A 365 17.86 10.52 -7.87
C ARG A 365 16.64 9.67 -7.51
N LEU A 366 15.60 9.64 -8.34
CA LEU A 366 14.45 8.74 -8.20
C LEU A 366 14.81 7.28 -8.48
N GLU A 367 15.68 7.03 -9.46
CA GLU A 367 16.24 5.70 -9.74
C GLU A 367 17.02 5.19 -8.53
N LYS A 368 17.97 5.98 -7.99
CA LYS A 368 18.70 5.62 -6.77
C LYS A 368 17.79 5.44 -5.54
N MET A 369 16.78 6.31 -5.36
CA MET A 369 15.80 6.20 -4.27
C MET A 369 15.05 4.86 -4.32
N VAL A 370 14.62 4.43 -5.51
CA VAL A 370 13.94 3.15 -5.72
C VAL A 370 14.84 1.97 -5.40
N ASP A 371 16.12 2.01 -5.79
CA ASP A 371 17.08 0.95 -5.47
C ASP A 371 17.34 0.83 -3.96
N GLU A 372 17.63 1.94 -3.28
CA GLU A 372 17.86 1.97 -1.83
C GLU A 372 16.59 1.58 -1.04
N MET A 373 15.39 1.95 -1.52
CA MET A 373 14.11 1.50 -0.96
C MET A 373 13.91 -0.02 -1.05
N ALA A 374 14.27 -0.63 -2.19
CA ALA A 374 14.18 -2.08 -2.36
C ALA A 374 15.13 -2.82 -1.41
N ASP A 375 16.36 -2.32 -1.24
CA ASP A 375 17.35 -2.91 -0.34
C ASP A 375 16.87 -2.86 1.12
N CYS A 376 16.24 -1.76 1.56
CA CYS A 376 15.60 -1.67 2.87
C CYS A 376 14.41 -2.65 3.02
N CYS A 377 13.57 -2.81 1.98
CA CYS A 377 12.46 -3.75 1.99
C CYS A 377 12.94 -5.21 2.13
N ILE A 378 13.97 -5.60 1.38
CA ILE A 378 14.59 -6.94 1.44
C ILE A 378 15.17 -7.21 2.83
N LYS A 379 15.75 -6.20 3.51
CA LYS A 379 16.22 -6.32 4.89
C LYS A 379 15.08 -6.59 5.89
N VAL A 380 13.97 -5.87 5.80
CA VAL A 380 12.80 -6.11 6.67
C VAL A 380 12.21 -7.51 6.45
N TYR A 381 12.11 -7.98 5.21
CA TYR A 381 11.62 -9.34 4.91
C TYR A 381 12.62 -10.43 5.33
N THR A 382 13.91 -10.18 5.24
CA THR A 382 14.95 -11.09 5.76
C THR A 382 14.87 -11.18 7.29
N LEU A 383 14.65 -10.06 7.98
CA LEU A 383 14.42 -10.01 9.43
C LEU A 383 13.15 -10.78 9.84
N GLU A 384 11.99 -10.51 9.21
CA GLU A 384 10.75 -11.23 9.53
C GLU A 384 10.87 -12.74 9.22
N LYS A 385 11.56 -13.12 8.15
CA LYS A 385 11.84 -14.52 7.81
C LYS A 385 12.67 -15.22 8.89
N VAL A 386 13.75 -14.60 9.38
CA VAL A 386 14.59 -15.19 10.43
C VAL A 386 13.83 -15.25 11.77
N LEU A 387 13.10 -14.19 12.15
CA LEU A 387 12.25 -14.16 13.34
C LEU A 387 11.17 -15.27 13.32
N LYS A 388 10.61 -15.59 12.15
CA LYS A 388 9.62 -16.66 11.95
C LYS A 388 10.23 -18.08 11.96
N MET A 389 11.49 -18.22 11.52
CA MET A 389 12.20 -19.50 11.46
C MET A 389 12.87 -19.89 12.79
N LYS A 390 13.37 -18.91 13.56
CA LYS A 390 14.01 -19.17 14.85
C LYS A 390 13.00 -19.39 15.98
N ARG A 391 13.32 -20.38 16.81
CA ARG A 391 12.67 -20.66 18.10
C ARG A 391 13.75 -20.81 19.15
N ASP A 392 13.46 -20.43 20.39
CA ASP A 392 14.33 -20.78 21.50
C ASP A 392 14.33 -22.29 21.73
N THR A 393 15.50 -22.85 22.01
CA THR A 393 15.70 -24.28 22.23
C THR A 393 15.01 -24.81 23.48
N ILE A 394 14.89 -23.99 24.54
CA ILE A 394 14.39 -24.41 25.85
C ILE A 394 12.88 -24.13 25.99
N SER A 395 12.45 -22.91 25.68
CA SER A 395 11.06 -22.47 25.80
C SER A 395 10.20 -22.72 24.55
N GLN A 396 10.81 -23.05 23.40
CA GLN A 396 10.14 -23.28 22.10
C GLN A 396 9.36 -22.08 21.54
N VAL A 397 9.46 -20.90 22.17
CA VAL A 397 8.85 -19.64 21.71
C VAL A 397 9.48 -19.22 20.38
N VAL A 398 8.65 -18.84 19.40
CA VAL A 398 9.09 -18.27 18.12
C VAL A 398 9.55 -16.82 18.35
N PHE A 399 10.67 -16.42 17.78
CA PHE A 399 11.20 -15.06 18.01
C PHE A 399 10.27 -13.95 17.50
N LEU A 400 9.49 -14.24 16.44
CA LEU A 400 8.42 -13.37 15.99
C LEU A 400 7.34 -13.14 17.06
N ASP A 401 6.90 -14.19 17.76
CA ASP A 401 5.85 -14.09 18.78
C ASP A 401 6.32 -13.27 20.00
N GLU A 402 7.61 -13.35 20.33
CA GLU A 402 8.24 -12.52 21.37
C GLU A 402 8.30 -11.04 20.94
N ALA A 403 8.72 -10.76 19.70
CA ALA A 403 8.77 -9.39 19.17
C ALA A 403 7.37 -8.75 19.03
N MET A 404 6.35 -9.54 18.69
CA MET A 404 4.94 -9.13 18.63
C MET A 404 4.34 -8.73 19.99
N LYS A 405 5.08 -8.82 21.11
CA LYS A 405 4.66 -8.25 22.40
C LYS A 405 4.79 -6.73 22.48
N LEU A 406 5.69 -6.11 21.69
CA LEU A 406 5.81 -4.66 21.54
C LEU A 406 5.34 -4.15 20.17
N LEU A 407 5.31 -5.01 19.14
CA LEU A 407 4.88 -4.64 17.81
C LEU A 407 3.37 -4.86 17.63
N GLU A 408 2.61 -3.78 17.43
CA GLU A 408 1.17 -3.85 17.09
C GLU A 408 0.89 -4.64 15.80
N ASN A 409 1.84 -4.61 14.86
CA ASN A 409 1.71 -5.16 13.52
C ASN A 409 3.04 -5.79 13.08
N LYS A 410 2.97 -6.78 12.18
CA LYS A 410 4.14 -7.45 11.60
C LYS A 410 5.17 -6.45 11.05
N PRO A 411 6.48 -6.73 11.13
CA PRO A 411 7.53 -5.86 10.59
C PRO A 411 7.28 -5.41 9.15
N SER A 412 6.92 -6.34 8.26
CA SER A 412 6.53 -6.05 6.88
C SER A 412 5.38 -5.05 6.76
N VAL A 413 4.26 -5.26 7.46
CA VAL A 413 3.05 -4.41 7.40
C VAL A 413 3.34 -3.01 7.93
N THR A 414 4.09 -2.90 9.03
CA THR A 414 4.52 -1.63 9.63
C THR A 414 5.44 -0.86 8.69
N PHE A 415 6.44 -1.52 8.10
CA PHE A 415 7.35 -0.92 7.11
C PHE A 415 6.59 -0.43 5.87
N TRP A 416 5.74 -1.26 5.27
CA TRP A 416 4.93 -0.87 4.10
C TRP A 416 4.02 0.33 4.41
N THR A 417 3.37 0.33 5.57
CA THR A 417 2.53 1.45 6.02
C THR A 417 3.33 2.74 6.18
N SER A 418 4.55 2.66 6.71
CA SER A 418 5.45 3.82 6.86
C SER A 418 5.94 4.33 5.49
N LEU A 419 6.43 3.42 4.64
CA LEU A 419 6.88 3.70 3.28
C LEU A 419 5.79 4.40 2.44
N GLY A 420 4.55 3.88 2.44
CA GLY A 420 3.45 4.49 1.68
C GLY A 420 3.07 5.88 2.20
N LYS A 421 2.98 6.05 3.52
CA LYS A 421 2.70 7.36 4.15
C LYS A 421 3.79 8.39 3.79
N SER A 422 5.05 7.98 3.85
CA SER A 422 6.20 8.83 3.50
C SER A 422 6.22 9.19 2.01
N LEU A 423 6.01 8.19 1.15
CA LEU A 423 5.96 8.38 -0.31
C LEU A 423 4.80 9.28 -0.73
N GLU A 424 3.60 9.10 -0.17
CA GLU A 424 2.43 9.95 -0.47
C GLU A 424 2.67 11.38 0.00
N LYS A 425 3.09 11.56 1.26
CA LYS A 425 3.45 12.86 1.87
C LYS A 425 4.42 13.62 0.97
N HIS A 426 5.60 13.05 0.69
CA HIS A 426 6.61 13.75 -0.09
C HIS A 426 6.20 13.94 -1.56
N THR A 427 5.58 12.94 -2.19
CA THR A 427 5.06 13.08 -3.57
C THR A 427 4.07 14.23 -3.70
N ARG A 428 3.09 14.28 -2.80
CA ARG A 428 2.01 15.27 -2.78
C ARG A 428 2.52 16.66 -2.42
N ASP A 429 3.39 16.76 -1.42
CA ASP A 429 3.86 18.05 -0.92
C ASP A 429 4.90 18.66 -1.89
N SER A 430 5.75 17.85 -2.54
CA SER A 430 6.63 18.29 -3.64
C SER A 430 5.87 18.63 -4.93
N ALA A 431 4.76 17.96 -5.23
CA ALA A 431 3.87 18.33 -6.33
C ALA A 431 3.12 19.66 -6.10
N LYS A 432 2.94 20.08 -4.84
CA LYS A 432 2.40 21.40 -4.46
C LYS A 432 3.48 22.48 -4.38
N GLY A 433 4.68 22.12 -3.90
CA GLY A 433 5.79 23.05 -3.63
C GLY A 433 6.66 23.42 -4.83
N SER A 434 6.52 22.75 -5.98
CA SER A 434 7.28 23.10 -7.20
C SER A 434 6.49 22.82 -8.47
N THR A 435 6.36 23.85 -9.31
CA THR A 435 5.75 23.71 -10.63
C THR A 435 6.56 22.76 -11.51
N PHE A 436 7.89 22.89 -11.46
CA PHE A 436 8.82 22.02 -12.21
C PHE A 436 8.67 20.54 -11.85
N LEU A 437 8.58 20.18 -10.56
CA LEU A 437 8.40 18.78 -10.15
C LEU A 437 7.05 18.24 -10.62
N GLN A 438 5.97 19.01 -10.40
CA GLN A 438 4.63 18.62 -10.84
C GLN A 438 4.57 18.39 -12.37
N GLN A 439 5.16 19.29 -13.16
CA GLN A 439 5.19 19.19 -14.62
C GLN A 439 6.07 18.04 -15.12
N THR A 440 7.26 17.84 -14.53
CA THR A 440 8.19 16.78 -14.94
C THR A 440 7.66 15.38 -14.59
N LEU A 441 7.02 15.23 -13.44
CA LEU A 441 6.50 13.94 -12.97
C LEU A 441 5.15 13.57 -13.59
N SER A 442 4.29 14.56 -13.90
CA SER A 442 3.04 14.32 -14.65
C SER A 442 3.23 14.17 -16.17
N SER A 443 4.35 14.63 -16.75
CA SER A 443 4.70 14.34 -18.15
C SER A 443 5.49 13.04 -18.27
N GLY A 444 6.38 12.78 -17.32
CA GLY A 444 7.16 11.55 -17.22
C GLY A 444 6.52 10.43 -16.39
N TYR A 445 5.21 10.47 -16.09
CA TYR A 445 4.55 9.42 -15.31
C TYR A 445 4.79 8.00 -15.85
N PRO A 446 4.77 7.74 -17.18
CA PRO A 446 5.21 6.47 -17.76
C PRO A 446 6.61 6.01 -17.34
N ARG A 447 7.58 6.93 -17.18
CA ARG A 447 8.92 6.58 -16.66
C ARG A 447 8.86 6.27 -15.17
N LEU A 448 8.14 7.08 -14.39
CA LEU A 448 7.95 6.87 -12.95
C LEU A 448 7.33 5.50 -12.65
N LEU A 449 6.27 5.13 -13.38
CA LEU A 449 5.62 3.82 -13.23
C LEU A 449 6.58 2.67 -13.57
N ARG A 450 7.43 2.79 -14.60
CA ARG A 450 8.47 1.79 -14.91
C ARG A 450 9.51 1.65 -13.78
N LEU A 451 9.82 2.71 -13.04
CA LEU A 451 10.70 2.60 -11.86
C LEU A 451 10.03 1.79 -10.74
N PHE A 452 8.74 2.00 -10.50
CA PHE A 452 8.01 1.23 -9.50
C PHE A 452 7.69 -0.21 -9.95
N GLN A 453 7.50 -0.46 -11.25
CA GLN A 453 7.47 -1.82 -11.79
C GLN A 453 8.80 -2.56 -11.57
N ARG A 454 9.95 -1.90 -11.77
CA ARG A 454 11.28 -2.45 -11.44
C ARG A 454 11.46 -2.68 -9.93
N PHE A 455 10.99 -1.76 -9.09
CA PHE A 455 10.96 -1.93 -7.63
C PHE A 455 10.24 -3.23 -7.25
N PHE A 456 8.99 -3.42 -7.72
CA PHE A 456 8.23 -4.64 -7.46
C PHE A 456 8.93 -5.89 -7.99
N SER A 457 9.53 -5.86 -9.19
CA SER A 457 10.25 -7.02 -9.72
C SER A 457 11.55 -7.35 -8.97
N LYS A 458 12.23 -6.35 -8.37
CA LYS A 458 13.44 -6.55 -7.55
C LYS A 458 13.11 -7.18 -6.20
N ILE A 459 11.98 -6.80 -5.59
CA ILE A 459 11.59 -7.33 -4.27
C ILE A 459 10.84 -8.67 -4.33
N ALA A 460 10.11 -8.98 -5.42
CA ALA A 460 9.24 -10.17 -5.52
C ALA A 460 9.94 -11.54 -5.42
N VAL A 461 11.28 -11.57 -5.37
CA VAL A 461 12.07 -12.78 -5.02
C VAL A 461 12.06 -13.04 -3.50
N HIS A 462 11.80 -12.01 -2.71
CA HIS A 462 11.82 -11.99 -1.24
C HIS A 462 10.45 -11.69 -0.61
N THR A 463 9.47 -11.21 -1.40
CA THR A 463 8.18 -10.69 -0.94
C THR A 463 7.01 -11.28 -1.74
N ASP A 464 5.87 -11.53 -1.09
CA ASP A 464 4.63 -12.02 -1.75
C ASP A 464 3.92 -10.93 -2.61
N THR A 465 4.64 -9.91 -3.04
CA THR A 465 4.12 -8.75 -3.76
C THR A 465 3.90 -9.06 -5.24
N ALA A 466 2.63 -9.08 -5.65
CA ALA A 466 2.23 -9.33 -7.03
C ALA A 466 1.76 -8.04 -7.72
N TYR A 467 2.21 -7.82 -8.94
CA TYR A 467 1.69 -6.78 -9.84
C TYR A 467 1.37 -7.40 -11.20
N THR A 468 0.08 -7.65 -11.44
CA THR A 468 -0.42 -8.29 -12.66
C THR A 468 -1.71 -7.62 -13.14
N GLN A 469 -2.19 -7.97 -14.34
CA GLN A 469 -3.44 -7.43 -14.88
C GLN A 469 -4.68 -7.83 -14.06
N THR A 470 -4.62 -9.00 -13.40
CA THR A 470 -5.74 -9.64 -12.70
C THR A 470 -5.67 -9.46 -11.18
N TYR A 471 -4.49 -9.23 -10.61
CA TYR A 471 -4.26 -9.11 -9.18
C TYR A 471 -3.11 -8.15 -8.86
N GLN A 472 -3.33 -7.29 -7.88
CA GLN A 472 -2.32 -6.44 -7.25
C GLN A 472 -2.31 -6.73 -5.75
N SER A 473 -1.13 -6.87 -5.15
CA SER A 473 -1.03 -7.05 -3.70
C SER A 473 -1.33 -5.73 -2.95
N PRO A 474 -1.76 -5.79 -1.67
CA PRO A 474 -2.07 -4.59 -0.88
C PRO A 474 -0.93 -3.55 -0.82
N GLU A 475 0.31 -4.03 -0.78
CA GLU A 475 1.55 -3.25 -0.75
C GLU A 475 1.73 -2.46 -2.05
N THR A 476 1.50 -3.13 -3.19
CA THR A 476 1.54 -2.52 -4.52
C THR A 476 0.42 -1.48 -4.69
N ILE A 477 -0.80 -1.78 -4.25
CA ILE A 477 -1.93 -0.83 -4.26
C ILE A 477 -1.60 0.42 -3.42
N LEU A 478 -0.99 0.21 -2.24
CA LEU A 478 -0.61 1.26 -1.30
C LEU A 478 0.49 2.18 -1.86
N VAL A 479 1.49 1.63 -2.55
CA VAL A 479 2.51 2.41 -3.26
C VAL A 479 1.93 3.14 -4.48
N LEU A 480 1.13 2.48 -5.30
CA LEU A 480 0.53 3.12 -6.49
C LEU A 480 -0.45 4.23 -6.12
N ARG A 481 -1.19 4.08 -5.00
CA ARG A 481 -2.04 5.14 -4.43
C ARG A 481 -1.25 6.41 -4.11
N ALA A 482 -0.02 6.30 -3.63
CA ALA A 482 0.85 7.46 -3.38
C ALA A 482 1.22 8.23 -4.67
N LEU A 483 1.14 7.58 -5.84
CA LEU A 483 1.48 8.14 -7.15
C LEU A 483 0.26 8.57 -7.98
N SER A 484 -0.96 8.25 -7.53
CA SER A 484 -2.21 8.42 -8.29
C SER A 484 -2.51 9.87 -8.71
N ASN A 485 -1.98 10.85 -7.97
CA ASN A 485 -2.05 12.27 -8.34
C ASN A 485 -1.25 12.61 -9.61
N PHE A 486 -0.14 11.92 -9.89
CA PHE A 486 0.56 12.08 -11.17
C PHE A 486 -0.09 11.27 -12.29
N GLU A 487 -0.68 10.12 -11.97
CA GLU A 487 -1.46 9.33 -12.93
C GLU A 487 -2.65 10.14 -13.46
N SER A 488 -3.45 10.73 -12.57
CA SER A 488 -4.62 11.51 -12.95
C SER A 488 -4.25 12.78 -13.75
N LEU A 489 -3.16 13.46 -13.39
CA LEU A 489 -2.62 14.58 -14.17
C LEU A 489 -2.11 14.15 -15.55
N TYR A 490 -1.46 12.99 -15.66
CA TYR A 490 -0.99 12.43 -16.93
C TYR A 490 -2.16 11.99 -17.83
N VAL A 491 -3.13 11.25 -17.28
CA VAL A 491 -4.35 10.79 -17.98
C VAL A 491 -5.20 11.98 -18.43
N SER A 492 -5.32 13.03 -17.60
CA SER A 492 -5.96 14.30 -17.95
C SER A 492 -5.21 15.02 -19.08
N ARG A 493 -3.87 15.12 -19.00
CA ARG A 493 -3.04 15.67 -20.09
C ARG A 493 -3.22 14.92 -21.40
N SER A 494 -3.24 13.59 -21.37
CA SER A 494 -3.42 12.75 -22.55
C SER A 494 -4.78 13.02 -23.21
N SER A 495 -5.87 13.00 -22.43
CA SER A 495 -7.22 13.36 -22.90
C SER A 495 -7.29 14.79 -23.45
N ASN A 496 -6.71 15.76 -22.74
CA ASN A 496 -6.68 17.15 -23.19
C ASN A 496 -5.92 17.32 -24.50
N LYS A 497 -4.77 16.64 -24.69
CA LYS A 497 -3.99 16.66 -25.94
C LYS A 497 -4.76 16.03 -27.10
N LEU A 498 -5.43 14.89 -26.89
CA LEU A 498 -6.32 14.29 -27.88
C LEU A 498 -7.45 15.25 -28.27
N ASN A 499 -8.14 15.80 -27.26
CA ASN A 499 -9.22 16.78 -27.46
C ASN A 499 -8.75 18.08 -28.12
N GLU A 500 -7.52 18.53 -27.86
CA GLU A 500 -6.89 19.69 -28.49
C GLU A 500 -6.58 19.42 -29.97
N THR A 501 -6.03 18.26 -30.33
CA THR A 501 -5.81 17.91 -31.75
C THR A 501 -7.13 17.78 -32.53
N VAL A 502 -8.18 17.25 -31.90
CA VAL A 502 -9.54 17.22 -32.46
C VAL A 502 -10.13 18.64 -32.55
N ALA A 503 -9.88 19.53 -31.59
CA ALA A 503 -10.35 20.90 -31.65
C ALA A 503 -9.62 21.72 -32.73
N GLN A 504 -8.31 21.52 -32.88
CA GLN A 504 -7.45 22.19 -33.86
C GLN A 504 -7.81 21.75 -35.30
N ALA A 505 -8.06 20.46 -35.52
CA ALA A 505 -8.55 19.95 -36.80
C ALA A 505 -9.85 20.63 -37.29
N PHE A 506 -10.68 21.11 -36.36
CA PHE A 506 -11.98 21.72 -36.65
C PHE A 506 -11.99 23.24 -36.52
N SER A 507 -10.84 23.88 -36.25
CA SER A 507 -10.76 25.33 -36.00
C SER A 507 -11.13 26.19 -37.23
N GLY A 508 -11.04 25.63 -38.44
CA GLY A 508 -11.47 26.28 -39.68
C GLY A 508 -12.99 26.32 -39.90
N GLY A 509 -13.76 25.52 -39.14
CA GLY A 509 -15.21 25.39 -39.26
C GLY A 509 -15.68 25.10 -40.69
N ALA A 510 -16.86 25.57 -41.06
CA ALA A 510 -17.44 25.39 -42.39
C ALA A 510 -16.72 26.16 -43.52
N ARG A 511 -15.72 27.01 -43.22
CA ARG A 511 -14.90 27.71 -44.23
C ARG A 511 -13.66 26.93 -44.64
N SER A 512 -13.15 26.09 -43.75
CA SER A 512 -12.01 25.21 -43.97
C SER A 512 -12.25 23.93 -43.16
N PRO A 513 -13.14 23.04 -43.64
CA PRO A 513 -13.43 21.77 -42.98
C PRO A 513 -12.15 20.90 -42.92
N PRO A 514 -12.06 19.97 -41.97
CA PRO A 514 -10.92 19.06 -41.87
C PRO A 514 -10.81 18.18 -43.12
N GLY A 515 -9.59 17.80 -43.49
CA GLY A 515 -9.30 16.91 -44.62
C GLY A 515 -8.34 15.79 -44.23
N VAL A 516 -7.53 15.36 -45.21
CA VAL A 516 -6.61 14.22 -45.07
C VAL A 516 -5.62 14.44 -43.93
N ASN A 517 -4.98 15.61 -43.88
CA ASN A 517 -3.90 15.89 -42.92
C ASN A 517 -4.39 15.83 -41.47
N GLU A 518 -5.61 16.31 -41.24
CA GLU A 518 -6.27 16.38 -39.95
C GLU A 518 -6.63 14.97 -39.46
N GLY A 519 -7.27 14.15 -40.30
CA GLY A 519 -7.59 12.76 -39.99
C GLY A 519 -6.34 11.90 -39.72
N VAL A 520 -5.28 12.09 -40.52
CA VAL A 520 -3.97 11.46 -40.30
C VAL A 520 -3.33 11.91 -38.98
N ASN A 521 -3.47 13.19 -38.61
CA ASN A 521 -2.87 13.73 -37.38
C ASN A 521 -3.62 13.28 -36.12
N ILE A 522 -4.95 13.18 -36.17
CA ILE A 522 -5.77 12.61 -35.09
C ILE A 522 -5.37 11.15 -34.87
N ALA A 523 -5.38 10.32 -35.91
CA ALA A 523 -5.00 8.91 -35.80
C ALA A 523 -3.55 8.70 -35.31
N ARG A 524 -2.60 9.53 -35.78
CA ARG A 524 -1.21 9.51 -35.28
C ARG A 524 -1.14 9.89 -33.79
N THR A 525 -1.95 10.86 -33.35
CA THR A 525 -1.95 11.28 -31.94
C THR A 525 -2.52 10.18 -31.05
N VAL A 526 -3.62 9.53 -31.47
CA VAL A 526 -4.17 8.35 -30.78
C VAL A 526 -3.13 7.24 -30.64
N ALA A 527 -2.46 6.86 -31.73
CA ALA A 527 -1.41 5.83 -31.71
C ALA A 527 -0.28 6.18 -30.72
N ASN A 528 0.26 7.41 -30.81
CA ASN A 528 1.33 7.89 -29.93
C ASN A 528 0.97 7.85 -28.43
N GLU A 529 -0.27 8.21 -28.06
CA GLU A 529 -0.71 8.17 -26.67
C GLU A 529 -0.85 6.72 -26.17
N LEU A 530 -1.43 5.83 -26.98
CA LEU A 530 -1.57 4.40 -26.65
C LEU A 530 -0.20 3.71 -26.50
N ASP A 531 0.73 3.92 -27.44
CA ASP A 531 2.09 3.38 -27.36
C ASP A 531 2.85 3.90 -26.14
N SER A 532 2.66 5.16 -25.75
CA SER A 532 3.32 5.72 -24.56
C SER A 532 2.95 4.99 -23.26
N ALA A 533 1.76 4.39 -23.21
CA ALA A 533 1.27 3.57 -22.09
C ALA A 533 1.34 2.04 -22.31
N ARG A 534 1.59 1.55 -23.54
CA ARG A 534 1.54 0.12 -23.94
C ARG A 534 2.33 -0.85 -23.07
N PHE A 535 3.35 -0.37 -22.36
CA PHE A 535 4.13 -1.13 -21.39
C PHE A 535 3.37 -1.50 -20.10
N ASP A 536 2.30 -0.77 -19.76
CA ASP A 536 1.45 -1.04 -18.61
C ASP A 536 -0.02 -1.33 -19.02
N PRO A 537 -0.53 -2.54 -18.78
CA PRO A 537 -1.88 -2.94 -19.20
C PRO A 537 -3.04 -2.15 -18.58
N LEU A 538 -2.84 -1.51 -17.44
CA LEU A 538 -3.90 -0.77 -16.73
C LEU A 538 -3.93 0.69 -17.21
N LEU A 539 -2.76 1.32 -17.33
CA LEU A 539 -2.61 2.66 -17.87
C LEU A 539 -3.08 2.75 -19.33
N VAL A 540 -2.69 1.79 -20.18
CA VAL A 540 -3.14 1.78 -21.59
C VAL A 540 -4.66 1.56 -21.71
N ARG A 541 -5.27 0.78 -20.80
CA ARG A 541 -6.73 0.61 -20.74
C ARG A 541 -7.44 1.90 -20.32
N THR A 542 -6.84 2.69 -19.44
CA THR A 542 -7.36 4.01 -19.06
C THR A 542 -7.24 5.03 -20.21
N ILE A 543 -6.11 5.05 -20.93
CA ILE A 543 -5.97 5.90 -22.13
C ILE A 543 -6.93 5.46 -23.23
N ALA A 544 -7.12 4.15 -23.47
CA ALA A 544 -8.04 3.62 -24.48
C ALA A 544 -9.48 4.11 -24.32
N LYS A 545 -9.97 4.24 -23.07
CA LYS A 545 -11.29 4.83 -22.79
C LYS A 545 -11.35 6.32 -23.12
N ASN A 546 -10.30 7.07 -22.80
CA ASN A 546 -10.22 8.50 -23.14
C ASN A 546 -10.12 8.71 -24.65
N VAL A 547 -9.38 7.86 -25.36
CA VAL A 547 -9.35 7.81 -26.83
C VAL A 547 -10.76 7.62 -27.39
N GLY A 548 -11.55 6.66 -26.88
CA GLY A 548 -12.93 6.46 -27.29
C GLY A 548 -13.78 7.75 -27.17
N ALA A 549 -13.73 8.40 -26.01
CA ALA A 549 -14.44 9.66 -25.79
C ALA A 549 -13.96 10.81 -26.71
N SER A 550 -12.66 10.90 -27.00
CA SER A 550 -12.11 11.87 -27.97
C SER A 550 -12.54 11.56 -29.41
N LEU A 551 -12.68 10.28 -29.79
CA LEU A 551 -13.19 9.86 -31.10
C LEU A 551 -14.70 10.12 -31.25
N ASP A 552 -15.49 9.96 -30.18
CA ASP A 552 -16.90 10.36 -30.17
C ASP A 552 -17.07 11.88 -30.29
N MET A 553 -16.21 12.67 -29.62
CA MET A 553 -16.18 14.13 -29.81
C MET A 553 -15.77 14.52 -31.25
N PHE A 554 -14.82 13.80 -31.84
CA PHE A 554 -14.44 13.97 -33.25
C PHE A 554 -15.63 13.72 -34.18
N LEU A 555 -16.40 12.66 -33.96
CA LEU A 555 -17.60 12.36 -34.74
C LEU A 555 -18.71 13.39 -34.55
N SER A 556 -18.96 13.84 -33.32
CA SER A 556 -19.94 14.90 -33.03
C SER A 556 -19.58 16.22 -33.73
N ARG A 557 -18.30 16.57 -33.82
CA ARG A 557 -17.82 17.73 -34.58
C ARG A 557 -17.87 17.51 -36.10
N ALA A 558 -17.63 16.28 -36.57
CA ALA A 558 -17.78 15.94 -37.99
C ALA A 558 -19.22 16.12 -38.44
N ASP A 559 -20.19 15.56 -37.72
CA ASP A 559 -21.60 15.62 -38.09
C ASP A 559 -22.18 17.04 -38.08
N SER A 560 -21.69 17.91 -37.19
CA SER A 560 -22.11 19.33 -37.14
C SER A 560 -21.63 20.18 -38.33
N LEU A 561 -20.73 19.67 -39.17
CA LEU A 561 -20.26 20.32 -40.40
C LEU A 561 -20.80 19.67 -41.69
N ILE A 562 -21.49 18.52 -41.61
CA ILE A 562 -22.00 17.80 -42.79
C ILE A 562 -23.19 18.57 -43.40
N SER A 563 -23.06 18.95 -44.67
CA SER A 563 -24.15 19.54 -45.44
C SER A 563 -25.10 18.43 -45.93
N ARG A 564 -26.36 18.47 -45.51
CA ARG A 564 -27.39 17.45 -45.84
C ARG A 564 -28.47 17.94 -46.81
N ASP A 565 -28.31 19.13 -47.37
CA ASP A 565 -29.26 19.74 -48.30
C ASP A 565 -29.03 19.29 -49.76
N ARG A 566 -29.92 19.69 -50.69
CA ARG A 566 -29.85 19.27 -52.09
C ARG A 566 -28.55 19.68 -52.80
N SER A 567 -27.89 20.76 -52.38
CA SER A 567 -26.61 21.18 -52.98
C SER A 567 -25.46 20.21 -52.70
N ALA A 568 -25.53 19.41 -51.64
CA ALA A 568 -24.53 18.39 -51.32
C ALA A 568 -24.56 17.16 -52.26
N ILE A 569 -25.66 16.95 -53.01
CA ILE A 569 -25.84 15.78 -53.89
C ILE A 569 -26.24 16.14 -55.34
N THR A 570 -26.36 17.42 -55.68
CA THR A 570 -26.74 17.85 -57.04
C THR A 570 -25.58 17.70 -58.02
N LEU A 571 -25.78 16.98 -59.12
CA LEU A 571 -24.77 16.80 -60.18
C LEU A 571 -25.05 17.74 -61.38
N MET A 572 -25.51 18.95 -61.08
CA MET A 572 -25.92 19.98 -62.05
C MET A 572 -24.98 21.18 -61.97
N GLY A 573 -24.42 21.57 -63.12
CA GLY A 573 -23.45 22.67 -63.24
C GLY A 573 -22.11 22.20 -63.81
N PRO A 574 -21.17 23.12 -64.07
CA PRO A 574 -19.87 22.82 -64.66
C PRO A 574 -18.80 22.35 -63.66
N SER A 575 -19.04 22.51 -62.35
CA SER A 575 -18.10 22.18 -61.27
C SER A 575 -18.83 21.61 -60.06
N ALA A 576 -18.10 20.99 -59.13
CA ALA A 576 -18.66 20.59 -57.84
C ALA A 576 -19.18 21.80 -57.03
N THR A 577 -20.19 21.57 -56.18
CA THR A 577 -20.67 22.60 -55.25
C THR A 577 -19.72 22.78 -54.06
N PRO A 578 -19.71 23.95 -53.39
CA PRO A 578 -18.97 24.13 -52.14
C PRO A 578 -19.35 23.12 -51.05
N GLN A 579 -20.62 22.71 -50.99
CA GLN A 579 -21.14 21.71 -50.07
C GLN A 579 -20.61 20.31 -50.40
N GLN A 580 -20.52 19.94 -51.68
CA GLN A 580 -19.86 18.70 -52.12
C GLN A 580 -18.38 18.70 -51.77
N ALA A 581 -17.65 19.79 -52.00
CA ALA A 581 -16.25 19.93 -51.64
C ALA A 581 -16.04 19.84 -50.10
N SER A 582 -16.94 20.44 -49.31
CA SER A 582 -16.92 20.35 -47.85
C SER A 582 -17.13 18.91 -47.37
N ASN A 583 -18.20 18.26 -47.83
CA ASN A 583 -18.48 16.86 -47.49
C ASN A 583 -17.36 15.92 -47.95
N ALA A 584 -16.75 16.16 -49.12
CA ALA A 584 -15.62 15.38 -49.61
C ALA A 584 -14.38 15.50 -48.71
N SER A 585 -14.11 16.69 -48.17
CA SER A 585 -13.04 16.92 -47.19
C SER A 585 -13.32 16.15 -45.88
N ILE A 586 -14.54 16.28 -45.34
CA ILE A 586 -14.96 15.59 -44.10
C ILE A 586 -14.89 14.06 -44.28
N ALA A 587 -15.39 13.53 -45.40
CA ALA A 587 -15.30 12.10 -45.74
C ALA A 587 -13.84 11.63 -45.85
N SER A 588 -12.97 12.44 -46.45
CA SER A 588 -11.54 12.15 -46.55
C SER A 588 -10.86 12.15 -45.17
N CYS A 589 -11.25 13.05 -44.27
CA CYS A 589 -10.78 13.08 -42.88
C CYS A 589 -11.21 11.82 -42.11
N LEU A 590 -12.51 11.48 -42.14
CA LEU A 590 -13.07 10.29 -41.49
C LEU A 590 -12.38 9.01 -41.98
N TYR A 591 -12.27 8.82 -43.30
CA TYR A 591 -11.64 7.65 -43.91
C TYR A 591 -10.16 7.51 -43.53
N ASN A 592 -9.37 8.59 -43.65
CA ASN A 592 -7.93 8.54 -43.34
C ASN A 592 -7.65 8.42 -41.84
N CYS A 593 -8.59 8.79 -40.98
CA CYS A 593 -8.57 8.49 -39.56
C CYS A 593 -8.85 6.98 -39.34
N TRP A 594 -10.00 6.49 -39.81
CA TRP A 594 -10.42 5.09 -39.67
C TRP A 594 -9.39 4.08 -40.19
N SER A 595 -8.93 4.22 -41.44
CA SER A 595 -8.00 3.26 -42.10
C SER A 595 -6.60 3.21 -41.44
N ARG A 596 -6.30 4.14 -40.52
CA ARG A 596 -5.10 4.11 -39.66
C ARG A 596 -5.39 3.54 -38.28
N LEU A 597 -6.54 3.89 -37.70
CA LEU A 597 -6.95 3.36 -36.39
C LEU A 597 -7.30 1.87 -36.45
N GLU A 598 -7.83 1.37 -37.56
CA GLU A 598 -8.11 -0.06 -37.80
C GLU A 598 -6.85 -0.93 -37.56
N LYS A 599 -5.69 -0.45 -38.02
CA LYS A 599 -4.40 -1.17 -37.94
C LYS A 599 -3.84 -1.27 -36.52
N LEU A 600 -4.29 -0.42 -35.60
CA LEU A 600 -3.99 -0.57 -34.17
C LEU A 600 -4.53 -1.88 -33.58
N GLY A 601 -5.49 -2.53 -34.27
CA GLY A 601 -5.97 -3.87 -33.95
C GLY A 601 -4.91 -4.97 -34.05
N GLU A 602 -3.86 -4.77 -34.86
CA GLU A 602 -2.75 -5.72 -35.01
C GLU A 602 -1.64 -5.52 -33.96
N GLU A 603 -1.55 -4.33 -33.36
CA GLU A 603 -0.42 -3.91 -32.52
C GLU A 603 -0.71 -3.97 -31.01
N HIS A 604 -1.97 -3.85 -30.59
CA HIS A 604 -2.38 -3.87 -29.18
C HIS A 604 -3.11 -5.16 -28.77
N SER A 605 -3.20 -5.41 -27.45
CA SER A 605 -3.90 -6.59 -26.93
C SER A 605 -5.42 -6.49 -27.09
N GLU A 606 -6.11 -7.63 -27.24
CA GLU A 606 -7.57 -7.70 -27.42
C GLU A 606 -8.34 -6.86 -26.39
N ASN A 607 -7.93 -6.89 -25.12
CA ASN A 607 -8.55 -6.09 -24.06
C ASN A 607 -8.49 -4.57 -24.32
N VAL A 608 -7.45 -4.07 -24.98
CA VAL A 608 -7.33 -2.66 -25.39
C VAL A 608 -8.17 -2.42 -26.64
N VAL A 609 -8.00 -3.26 -27.67
CA VAL A 609 -8.70 -3.17 -28.95
C VAL A 609 -10.23 -3.18 -28.75
N ALA A 610 -10.74 -4.04 -27.85
CA ALA A 610 -12.17 -4.14 -27.53
C ALA A 610 -12.77 -2.85 -26.92
N ASN A 611 -11.97 -1.99 -26.28
CA ASN A 611 -12.45 -0.70 -25.77
C ASN A 611 -12.50 0.38 -26.88
N ILE A 612 -11.70 0.26 -27.95
CA ILE A 612 -11.57 1.29 -28.99
C ILE A 612 -12.34 0.93 -30.27
N LYS A 613 -12.42 -0.37 -30.61
CA LYS A 613 -13.10 -0.89 -31.81
C LYS A 613 -14.51 -0.32 -32.06
N PRO A 614 -15.44 -0.21 -31.10
CA PRO A 614 -16.77 0.37 -31.39
C PRO A 614 -16.69 1.84 -31.85
N HIS A 615 -15.74 2.62 -31.34
CA HIS A 615 -15.54 4.00 -31.76
C HIS A 615 -14.92 4.09 -33.17
N ILE A 616 -14.00 3.16 -33.51
CA ILE A 616 -13.43 3.04 -34.86
C ILE A 616 -14.51 2.66 -35.88
N GLU A 617 -15.37 1.70 -35.53
CA GLU A 617 -16.51 1.27 -36.34
C GLU A 617 -17.50 2.41 -36.60
N ASN A 618 -17.79 3.23 -35.58
CA ASN A 618 -18.62 4.43 -35.72
C ASN A 618 -18.03 5.45 -36.71
N ILE A 619 -16.69 5.56 -36.83
CA ILE A 619 -16.04 6.41 -37.84
C ILE A 619 -16.24 5.86 -39.25
N HIS A 620 -16.14 4.54 -39.44
CA HIS A 620 -16.43 3.90 -40.72
C HIS A 620 -17.89 4.12 -41.15
N GLN A 621 -18.83 3.88 -40.25
CA GLN A 621 -20.26 4.08 -40.51
C GLN A 621 -20.61 5.56 -40.78
N ALA A 622 -19.95 6.51 -40.12
CA ALA A 622 -20.13 7.94 -40.40
C ALA A 622 -19.61 8.32 -41.80
N TYR A 623 -18.47 7.75 -42.22
CA TYR A 623 -17.95 7.90 -43.58
C TYR A 623 -18.90 7.32 -44.64
N GLN A 624 -19.41 6.10 -44.44
CA GLN A 624 -20.39 5.46 -45.33
C GLN A 624 -21.66 6.31 -45.48
N ARG A 625 -22.30 6.67 -44.37
CA ARG A 625 -23.53 7.50 -44.35
C ARG A 625 -23.38 8.87 -45.02
N LEU A 626 -22.15 9.41 -45.06
CA LEU A 626 -21.82 10.66 -45.76
C LEU A 626 -21.64 10.45 -47.28
N ALA A 627 -21.14 9.29 -47.69
CA ALA A 627 -20.86 8.95 -49.09
C ALA A 627 -22.08 8.40 -49.86
N ASP A 628 -22.87 7.52 -49.22
CA ASP A 628 -23.96 6.78 -49.88
C ASP A 628 -24.97 7.68 -50.63
N PRO A 629 -25.43 8.83 -50.10
CA PRO A 629 -26.36 9.71 -50.82
C PRO A 629 -25.80 10.26 -52.14
N LEU A 630 -24.48 10.49 -52.20
CA LEU A 630 -23.80 10.94 -53.41
C LEU A 630 -23.62 9.80 -54.42
N LEU A 631 -23.28 8.59 -53.96
CA LEU A 631 -23.16 7.41 -54.83
C LEU A 631 -24.52 6.98 -55.40
N ILE A 632 -25.60 7.14 -54.64
CA ILE A 632 -26.99 6.95 -55.12
C ILE A 632 -27.36 8.04 -56.14
N ALA A 633 -27.01 9.31 -55.90
CA ALA A 633 -27.24 10.38 -56.85
C ALA A 633 -26.47 10.16 -58.17
N ILE A 634 -25.20 9.74 -58.11
CA ILE A 634 -24.38 9.36 -59.27
C ILE A 634 -25.07 8.26 -60.09
N ARG A 635 -25.47 7.15 -59.46
CA ARG A 635 -26.14 6.04 -60.15
C ARG A 635 -27.46 6.49 -60.81
N ARG A 636 -28.30 7.24 -60.08
CA ARG A 636 -29.59 7.73 -60.61
C ARG A 636 -29.40 8.65 -61.82
N GLU A 637 -28.44 9.56 -61.78
CA GLU A 637 -28.16 10.50 -62.88
C GLU A 637 -27.60 9.78 -64.12
N LEU A 638 -26.69 8.82 -63.94
CA LEU A 638 -26.15 8.00 -65.04
C LEU A 638 -27.23 7.11 -65.67
N GLY A 639 -28.06 6.44 -64.86
CA GLY A 639 -29.20 5.65 -65.33
C GLY A 639 -30.23 6.50 -66.08
N ALA A 640 -30.57 7.69 -65.58
CA ALA A 640 -31.47 8.62 -66.26
C ALA A 640 -30.90 9.15 -67.60
N ILE A 641 -29.57 9.23 -67.74
CA ILE A 641 -28.94 9.54 -69.02
C ILE A 641 -29.05 8.36 -69.99
N ILE A 642 -28.72 7.14 -69.54
CA ILE A 642 -28.81 5.91 -70.34
C ILE A 642 -30.24 5.68 -70.84
N ALA A 643 -31.24 5.88 -69.99
CA ALA A 643 -32.65 5.72 -70.35
C ALA A 643 -33.13 6.61 -71.51
N ARG A 644 -32.41 7.70 -71.84
CA ARG A 644 -32.71 8.53 -73.02
C ARG A 644 -32.40 7.84 -74.35
N LEU A 645 -31.74 6.68 -74.34
CA LEU A 645 -31.61 5.78 -75.49
C LEU A 645 -32.97 5.54 -76.17
N HIS A 646 -34.03 5.30 -75.38
CA HIS A 646 -35.39 5.01 -75.89
C HIS A 646 -36.09 6.22 -76.54
N ARG A 647 -35.45 7.39 -76.55
CA ARG A 647 -35.92 8.56 -77.33
C ARG A 647 -35.39 8.59 -78.77
N ILE A 648 -34.50 7.65 -79.13
CA ILE A 648 -33.95 7.50 -80.48
C ILE A 648 -34.73 6.42 -81.22
N ASP A 649 -35.22 6.77 -82.41
CA ASP A 649 -35.86 5.84 -83.33
C ASP A 649 -34.80 5.08 -84.15
N PHE A 650 -34.32 3.96 -83.60
CA PHE A 650 -33.32 3.09 -84.20
C PHE A 650 -33.81 2.34 -85.46
N ASN A 651 -35.03 2.60 -85.95
CA ASN A 651 -35.54 2.06 -87.21
C ASN A 651 -35.39 3.04 -88.40
N LYS A 652 -35.02 4.30 -88.15
CA LYS A 652 -34.76 5.27 -89.23
C LYS A 652 -33.43 4.95 -89.95
N PRO A 653 -33.36 5.11 -91.29
CA PRO A 653 -32.09 5.08 -92.01
C PRO A 653 -31.22 6.27 -91.57
N ALA A 654 -29.91 6.08 -91.54
CA ALA A 654 -28.97 7.19 -91.28
C ALA A 654 -29.02 8.20 -92.43
N ASP A 655 -29.04 9.49 -92.11
CA ASP A 655 -29.05 10.57 -93.11
C ASP A 655 -27.69 10.62 -93.83
N PRO A 656 -27.60 10.41 -95.16
CA PRO A 656 -26.32 10.33 -95.87
C PRO A 656 -25.47 11.61 -95.80
N MET A 657 -26.07 12.76 -95.46
CA MET A 657 -25.34 14.03 -95.28
C MET A 657 -24.79 14.19 -93.85
N ALA A 658 -25.34 13.46 -92.87
CA ALA A 658 -24.79 13.37 -91.52
C ALA A 658 -23.68 12.31 -91.50
N GLY A 659 -22.42 12.76 -91.53
CA GLY A 659 -21.25 11.89 -91.70
C GLY A 659 -21.26 10.67 -90.77
N MET A 660 -21.13 9.48 -91.38
CA MET A 660 -21.04 8.18 -90.70
C MET A 660 -20.02 8.19 -89.56
N SER A 661 -20.31 7.45 -88.48
CA SER A 661 -19.49 7.33 -87.26
C SER A 661 -19.52 8.53 -86.30
N GLY A 662 -20.72 8.97 -85.92
CA GLY A 662 -20.95 9.90 -84.80
C GLY A 662 -21.53 9.20 -83.56
N ALA A 663 -21.19 9.72 -82.38
CA ALA A 663 -21.80 9.36 -81.09
C ALA A 663 -23.31 9.66 -81.05
N SER A 664 -24.13 8.77 -80.48
CA SER A 664 -25.50 9.14 -80.11
C SER A 664 -25.50 10.25 -79.05
N PHE A 665 -26.44 11.20 -79.11
CA PHE A 665 -26.51 12.33 -78.18
C PHE A 665 -26.54 11.91 -76.69
N TYR A 666 -27.28 10.85 -76.35
CA TYR A 666 -27.31 10.34 -74.96
C TYR A 666 -25.98 9.72 -74.53
N MET A 667 -25.21 9.14 -75.46
CA MET A 667 -23.89 8.56 -75.19
C MET A 667 -22.87 9.66 -74.98
N LYS A 668 -22.84 10.69 -75.83
CA LYS A 668 -21.98 11.87 -75.60
C LYS A 668 -22.24 12.50 -74.23
N ASP A 669 -23.51 12.75 -73.89
CA ASP A 669 -23.89 13.26 -72.57
C ASP A 669 -23.46 12.33 -71.43
N LEU A 670 -23.42 11.01 -71.65
CA LEU A 670 -22.93 10.02 -70.67
C LEU A 670 -21.42 10.10 -70.49
N VAL A 671 -20.65 10.23 -71.58
CA VAL A 671 -19.19 10.43 -71.55
C VAL A 671 -18.83 11.74 -70.84
N ASP A 672 -19.50 12.84 -71.19
CA ASP A 672 -19.30 14.14 -70.56
C ASP A 672 -19.68 14.11 -69.07
N LYS A 673 -20.76 13.42 -68.68
CA LYS A 673 -21.15 13.24 -67.27
C LYS A 673 -20.17 12.34 -66.49
N LEU A 674 -19.68 11.25 -67.08
CA LEU A 674 -18.66 10.39 -66.48
C LEU A 674 -17.35 11.15 -66.26
N SER A 675 -16.94 11.95 -67.24
CA SER A 675 -15.79 12.85 -67.14
C SER A 675 -15.96 13.85 -65.99
N PHE A 676 -17.11 14.52 -65.91
CA PHE A 676 -17.47 15.43 -64.81
C PHE A 676 -17.45 14.73 -63.44
N ILE A 677 -18.11 13.58 -63.30
CA ILE A 677 -18.14 12.82 -62.04
C ILE A 677 -16.71 12.47 -61.59
N LYS A 678 -15.84 12.06 -62.51
CA LYS A 678 -14.45 11.73 -62.19
C LYS A 678 -13.62 12.96 -61.80
N VAL A 679 -13.62 13.98 -62.65
CA VAL A 679 -12.70 15.13 -62.55
C VAL A 679 -13.15 16.14 -61.50
N GLU A 680 -14.46 16.36 -61.34
CA GLU A 680 -15.00 17.36 -60.43
C GLU A 680 -15.58 16.79 -59.13
N ILE A 681 -16.15 15.58 -59.12
CA ILE A 681 -16.74 15.02 -57.89
C ILE A 681 -15.77 14.09 -57.16
N LEU A 682 -15.37 12.99 -57.79
CA LEU A 682 -14.57 11.94 -57.16
C LEU A 682 -13.15 12.40 -56.83
N SER A 683 -12.56 13.30 -57.64
CA SER A 683 -11.22 13.87 -57.39
C SER A 683 -11.07 14.58 -56.04
N LYS A 684 -12.18 15.06 -55.45
CA LYS A 684 -12.17 15.74 -54.14
C LYS A 684 -12.13 14.74 -52.98
N TYR A 685 -12.45 13.46 -53.21
CA TYR A 685 -12.45 12.40 -52.20
C TYR A 685 -11.08 11.70 -52.16
N SER A 686 -10.23 12.09 -51.22
CA SER A 686 -8.89 11.53 -51.02
C SER A 686 -8.93 10.26 -50.15
N ILE A 687 -9.68 9.26 -50.62
CA ILE A 687 -10.06 8.03 -49.88
C ILE A 687 -9.33 6.76 -50.37
N GLY A 688 -8.24 6.91 -51.12
CA GLY A 688 -7.38 5.81 -51.54
C GLY A 688 -8.12 4.62 -52.15
N ASP A 689 -7.94 3.44 -51.55
CA ASP A 689 -8.45 2.15 -52.01
C ASP A 689 -9.97 2.09 -52.18
N ALA A 690 -10.75 2.65 -51.24
CA ALA A 690 -12.21 2.75 -51.39
C ALA A 690 -12.62 3.62 -52.59
N GLY A 691 -11.78 4.58 -53.00
CA GLY A 691 -12.00 5.37 -54.21
C GLY A 691 -11.92 4.54 -55.50
N ARG A 692 -11.05 3.52 -55.56
CA ARG A 692 -11.03 2.55 -56.67
C ARG A 692 -12.26 1.66 -56.66
N GLU A 693 -12.73 1.26 -55.48
CA GLU A 693 -13.95 0.45 -55.35
C GLU A 693 -15.19 1.21 -55.83
N TRP A 694 -15.35 2.49 -55.43
CA TRP A 694 -16.43 3.35 -55.92
C TRP A 694 -16.42 3.45 -57.46
N VAL A 695 -15.24 3.63 -58.07
CA VAL A 695 -15.09 3.66 -59.54
C VAL A 695 -15.49 2.31 -60.17
N ASN A 696 -15.07 1.17 -59.59
CA ASN A 696 -15.45 -0.16 -60.10
C ASN A 696 -16.97 -0.41 -60.02
N LEU A 697 -17.59 -0.04 -58.89
CA LEU A 697 -19.04 -0.18 -58.68
C LEU A 697 -19.85 0.71 -59.64
N ILE A 698 -19.41 1.95 -59.89
CA ILE A 698 -20.03 2.85 -60.88
C ILE A 698 -19.91 2.25 -62.29
N VAL A 699 -18.75 1.72 -62.67
CA VAL A 699 -18.54 1.08 -63.98
C VAL A 699 -19.44 -0.14 -64.16
N LYS A 700 -19.53 -1.03 -63.17
CA LYS A 700 -20.45 -2.18 -63.20
C LYS A 700 -21.91 -1.77 -63.35
N PHE A 701 -22.35 -0.80 -62.55
CA PHE A 701 -23.71 -0.26 -62.63
C PHE A 701 -24.01 0.32 -64.03
N VAL A 702 -23.10 1.11 -64.60
CA VAL A 702 -23.28 1.69 -65.95
C VAL A 702 -23.37 0.60 -67.01
N ILE A 703 -22.52 -0.43 -66.95
CA ILE A 703 -22.54 -1.54 -67.92
C ILE A 703 -23.86 -2.33 -67.83
N ARG A 704 -24.28 -2.73 -66.63
CA ARG A 704 -25.55 -3.46 -66.41
C ARG A 704 -26.74 -2.66 -66.92
N THR A 705 -26.85 -1.41 -66.49
CA THR A 705 -27.93 -0.49 -66.87
C THR A 705 -27.96 -0.28 -68.38
N PHE A 706 -26.80 -0.08 -69.01
CA PHE A 706 -26.70 0.09 -70.45
C PHE A 706 -27.11 -1.17 -71.22
N VAL A 707 -26.60 -2.35 -70.88
CA VAL A 707 -26.96 -3.59 -71.58
C VAL A 707 -28.44 -3.92 -71.40
N LEU A 708 -29.01 -3.70 -70.21
CA LEU A 708 -30.45 -3.84 -69.97
C LEU A 708 -31.27 -2.90 -70.88
N HIS A 709 -30.94 -1.60 -70.92
CA HIS A 709 -31.62 -0.65 -71.81
C HIS A 709 -31.46 -0.98 -73.30
N VAL A 710 -30.26 -1.39 -73.75
CA VAL A 710 -30.02 -1.79 -75.15
C VAL A 710 -30.81 -3.06 -75.50
N SER A 711 -30.94 -4.02 -74.58
CA SER A 711 -31.63 -5.29 -74.83
C SER A 711 -33.13 -5.15 -75.11
N ILE A 712 -33.76 -4.08 -74.61
CA ILE A 712 -35.19 -3.76 -74.81
C ILE A 712 -35.42 -2.63 -75.84
N ALA A 713 -34.39 -2.19 -76.55
CA ALA A 713 -34.50 -1.07 -77.51
C ALA A 713 -35.34 -1.45 -78.74
N LYS A 714 -36.53 -0.84 -78.87
CA LYS A 714 -37.52 -1.13 -79.93
C LYS A 714 -38.13 0.20 -80.43
N PRO A 715 -38.31 0.41 -81.75
CA PRO A 715 -37.98 -0.47 -82.87
C PRO A 715 -36.48 -0.42 -83.26
N LEU A 716 -35.95 -1.49 -83.85
CA LEU A 716 -34.52 -1.67 -84.13
C LEU A 716 -34.27 -2.13 -85.59
N GLY A 717 -33.76 -1.22 -86.43
CA GLY A 717 -33.33 -1.48 -87.80
C GLY A 717 -31.83 -1.74 -87.94
N GLU A 718 -31.35 -1.99 -89.17
CA GLU A 718 -29.93 -2.29 -89.44
C GLU A 718 -29.00 -1.10 -89.16
N SER A 719 -29.41 0.11 -89.55
CA SER A 719 -28.77 1.38 -89.17
C SER A 719 -28.67 1.52 -87.65
N GLY A 720 -29.75 1.18 -86.94
CA GLY A 720 -29.80 1.22 -85.48
C GLY A 720 -28.84 0.23 -84.82
N LYS A 721 -28.73 -1.00 -85.34
CA LYS A 721 -27.74 -1.97 -84.86
C LYS A 721 -26.31 -1.43 -85.00
N LEU A 722 -25.97 -0.82 -86.14
CA LEU A 722 -24.66 -0.22 -86.36
C LEU A 722 -24.42 0.96 -85.40
N GLN A 723 -25.40 1.84 -85.19
CA GLN A 723 -25.30 2.93 -84.21
C GLN A 723 -25.05 2.41 -82.80
N LEU A 724 -25.79 1.37 -82.37
CA LEU A 724 -25.57 0.73 -81.06
C LEU A 724 -24.17 0.13 -80.93
N THR A 725 -23.57 -0.40 -82.01
CA THR A 725 -22.16 -0.84 -81.95
C THR A 725 -21.17 0.32 -81.86
N SER A 726 -21.49 1.49 -82.41
CA SER A 726 -20.70 2.72 -82.23
C SER A 726 -20.78 3.19 -80.78
N ASP A 727 -21.99 3.32 -80.25
CA ASP A 727 -22.26 3.71 -78.85
C ASP A 727 -21.59 2.74 -77.86
N MET A 728 -21.63 1.42 -78.11
CA MET A 728 -20.88 0.42 -77.32
C MET A 728 -19.36 0.67 -77.33
N THR A 729 -18.80 1.08 -78.47
CA THR A 729 -17.36 1.32 -78.62
C THR A 729 -16.93 2.59 -77.88
N GLU A 730 -17.74 3.63 -77.96
CA GLU A 730 -17.56 4.87 -77.19
C GLU A 730 -17.70 4.61 -75.68
N LEU A 731 -18.66 3.79 -75.26
CA LEU A 731 -18.82 3.40 -73.86
C LEU A 731 -17.63 2.58 -73.35
N GLU A 732 -17.12 1.61 -74.13
CA GLU A 732 -15.89 0.86 -73.77
C GLU A 732 -14.69 1.80 -73.60
N PHE A 733 -14.54 2.81 -74.47
CA PHE A 733 -13.49 3.82 -74.37
C PHE A 733 -13.68 4.72 -73.14
N ALA A 734 -14.90 5.23 -72.91
CA ALA A 734 -15.20 6.13 -71.80
C ALA A 734 -15.07 5.45 -70.44
N LEU A 735 -15.49 4.18 -70.30
CA LEU A 735 -15.31 3.41 -69.07
C LEU A 735 -13.84 3.03 -68.83
N SER A 736 -13.07 2.75 -69.90
CA SER A 736 -11.62 2.60 -69.80
C SER A 736 -10.96 3.90 -69.31
N ALA A 737 -11.34 5.05 -69.89
CA ALA A 737 -10.88 6.36 -69.45
C ALA A 737 -11.31 6.70 -68.01
N PHE A 738 -12.47 6.21 -67.57
CA PHE A 738 -12.97 6.35 -66.19
C PHE A 738 -12.17 5.49 -65.19
N LEU A 739 -11.73 4.27 -65.56
CA LEU A 739 -10.90 3.38 -64.73
C LEU A 739 -9.43 3.80 -64.56
N LEU A 740 -8.85 4.60 -65.47
CA LEU A 740 -7.43 5.02 -65.39
C LEU A 740 -7.17 5.97 -64.21
N GLU A 741 -6.39 5.57 -63.20
CA GLU A 741 -6.04 6.46 -62.06
C GLU A 741 -5.34 7.75 -62.54
N THR A 742 -5.89 8.90 -62.16
CA THR A 742 -5.26 10.23 -62.35
C THR A 742 -4.29 10.51 -61.20
N GLY A 743 -3.13 9.86 -61.21
CA GLY A 743 -2.11 10.00 -60.17
C GLY A 743 -0.71 9.54 -60.63
N PRO A 744 0.34 9.76 -59.81
CA PRO A 744 1.72 9.41 -60.16
C PRO A 744 1.99 7.89 -60.15
N SER A 745 1.18 7.11 -59.43
CA SER A 745 1.26 5.64 -59.42
C SER A 745 0.44 5.07 -60.58
N LYS A 746 1.08 4.72 -61.69
CA LYS A 746 0.38 4.16 -62.87
C LYS A 746 0.00 2.69 -62.69
N ARG A 747 -1.00 2.41 -61.84
CA ARG A 747 -1.76 1.13 -61.83
C ARG A 747 -3.17 1.36 -62.39
N GLY A 748 -3.25 1.65 -63.69
CA GLY A 748 -4.54 1.75 -64.38
C GLY A 748 -5.28 0.42 -64.38
N GLY A 749 -6.56 0.42 -63.99
CA GLY A 749 -7.40 -0.77 -64.06
C GLY A 749 -7.73 -1.13 -65.51
N SER A 750 -7.47 -2.38 -65.92
CA SER A 750 -8.02 -2.92 -67.18
C SER A 750 -9.53 -3.04 -67.07
N LEU A 751 -10.27 -2.80 -68.16
CA LEU A 751 -11.71 -3.05 -68.22
C LEU A 751 -12.04 -4.55 -67.99
N GLU A 752 -11.07 -5.44 -68.19
CA GLU A 752 -11.14 -6.87 -67.84
C GLU A 752 -11.24 -7.12 -66.32
N SER A 753 -10.73 -6.21 -65.48
CA SER A 753 -10.82 -6.31 -64.01
C SER A 753 -12.24 -6.07 -63.47
N VAL A 754 -13.16 -5.62 -64.33
CA VAL A 754 -14.59 -5.54 -64.02
C VAL A 754 -15.23 -6.93 -64.00
N GLY A 755 -14.65 -7.92 -64.70
CA GLY A 755 -15.10 -9.30 -64.70
C GLY A 755 -16.27 -9.54 -65.67
N ASP A 756 -17.25 -10.34 -65.22
CA ASP A 756 -18.35 -10.82 -66.06
C ASP A 756 -19.21 -9.70 -66.65
N ASP A 757 -19.42 -8.59 -65.93
CA ASP A 757 -20.17 -7.43 -66.43
C ASP A 757 -19.59 -6.92 -67.77
N TYR A 758 -18.26 -6.91 -67.91
CA TYR A 758 -17.62 -6.52 -69.17
C TYR A 758 -17.70 -7.60 -70.26
N ARG A 759 -17.71 -8.89 -69.88
CA ARG A 759 -17.97 -10.00 -70.81
C ARG A 759 -19.37 -9.88 -71.42
N ILE A 760 -20.36 -9.50 -70.62
CA ILE A 760 -21.75 -9.26 -71.05
C ILE A 760 -21.79 -8.12 -72.09
N LEU A 761 -21.12 -6.99 -71.86
CA LEU A 761 -21.03 -5.90 -72.84
C LEU A 761 -20.37 -6.36 -74.16
N ARG A 762 -19.27 -7.10 -74.06
CA ARG A 762 -18.58 -7.68 -75.23
C ARG A 762 -19.45 -8.66 -76.01
N ALA A 763 -20.22 -9.51 -75.34
CA ALA A 763 -21.11 -10.50 -75.94
C ALA A 763 -22.41 -9.90 -76.50
N MET A 764 -22.82 -8.71 -76.03
CA MET A 764 -23.99 -8.01 -76.58
C MET A 764 -23.76 -7.51 -78.01
N ARG A 765 -22.52 -7.12 -78.36
CA ARG A 765 -22.17 -6.64 -79.72
C ARG A 765 -22.49 -7.67 -80.82
N PRO A 766 -22.06 -8.95 -80.77
CA PRO A 766 -22.44 -9.95 -81.79
C PRO A 766 -23.92 -10.35 -81.72
N LEU A 767 -24.56 -10.34 -80.54
CA LEU A 767 -25.98 -10.70 -80.38
C LEU A 767 -26.89 -9.90 -81.32
N LEU A 768 -26.60 -8.61 -81.55
CA LEU A 768 -27.34 -7.75 -82.47
C LEU A 768 -27.47 -8.31 -83.90
N PHE A 769 -26.46 -9.06 -84.36
CA PHE A 769 -26.32 -9.55 -85.74
C PHE A 769 -26.56 -11.05 -85.91
N LEU A 770 -26.68 -11.84 -84.83
CA LEU A 770 -27.02 -13.27 -84.93
C LEU A 770 -28.37 -13.50 -85.64
N ASP A 771 -28.47 -14.59 -86.39
CA ASP A 771 -29.73 -15.05 -86.97
C ASP A 771 -30.69 -15.57 -85.89
N ASN A 772 -32.00 -15.54 -86.14
CA ASN A 772 -33.00 -15.98 -85.15
C ASN A 772 -32.77 -17.42 -84.65
N ALA A 773 -32.35 -18.34 -85.53
CA ALA A 773 -32.01 -19.72 -85.17
C ALA A 773 -30.73 -19.85 -84.31
N GLN A 774 -29.83 -18.85 -84.34
CA GLN A 774 -28.61 -18.85 -83.54
C GLN A 774 -28.84 -18.37 -82.10
N LEU A 775 -29.91 -17.62 -81.82
CA LEU A 775 -30.23 -17.07 -80.50
C LEU A 775 -30.48 -18.15 -79.43
N VAL A 776 -31.02 -19.31 -79.82
CA VAL A 776 -31.23 -20.46 -78.92
C VAL A 776 -29.92 -21.24 -78.66
N SER A 777 -28.91 -21.07 -79.51
CA SER A 777 -27.68 -21.85 -79.46
C SER A 777 -26.73 -21.31 -78.39
N SER A 778 -26.62 -22.02 -77.26
CA SER A 778 -25.73 -21.68 -76.14
C SER A 778 -24.23 -21.54 -76.48
N LYS A 779 -23.80 -21.87 -77.71
CA LYS A 779 -22.45 -21.58 -78.21
C LYS A 779 -22.29 -20.13 -78.70
N HIS A 780 -23.37 -19.52 -79.18
CA HIS A 780 -23.38 -18.16 -79.75
C HIS A 780 -23.87 -17.11 -78.73
N THR A 781 -24.65 -17.52 -77.73
CA THR A 781 -25.10 -16.67 -76.62
C THR A 781 -24.29 -16.85 -75.32
N ALA A 782 -23.12 -17.48 -75.40
CA ALA A 782 -22.24 -17.66 -74.24
C ALA A 782 -21.75 -16.32 -73.67
N GLY A 783 -21.86 -16.15 -72.34
CA GLY A 783 -21.46 -14.92 -71.65
C GLY A 783 -22.54 -13.83 -71.56
N LEU A 784 -23.80 -14.14 -71.90
CA LEU A 784 -24.96 -13.28 -71.69
C LEU A 784 -25.93 -13.89 -70.66
N PRO A 785 -26.60 -13.08 -69.81
CA PRO A 785 -27.72 -13.55 -69.00
C PRO A 785 -28.89 -13.98 -69.92
N PRO A 786 -29.64 -15.04 -69.59
CA PRO A 786 -30.80 -15.47 -70.39
C PRO A 786 -31.81 -14.35 -70.63
N LEU A 787 -32.01 -13.49 -69.63
CA LEU A 787 -32.89 -12.32 -69.69
C LEU A 787 -32.58 -11.39 -70.87
N ILE A 788 -31.30 -11.12 -71.13
CA ILE A 788 -30.85 -10.27 -72.25
C ILE A 788 -31.15 -10.90 -73.62
N VAL A 789 -31.02 -12.22 -73.72
CA VAL A 789 -31.36 -12.97 -74.93
C VAL A 789 -32.88 -12.95 -75.17
N LEU A 790 -33.68 -13.14 -74.12
CA LEU A 790 -35.14 -13.09 -74.17
C LEU A 790 -35.66 -11.72 -74.59
N HIS A 791 -35.13 -10.63 -74.00
CA HIS A 791 -35.46 -9.27 -74.42
C HIS A 791 -35.21 -9.04 -75.91
N HIS A 792 -34.06 -9.49 -76.42
CA HIS A 792 -33.69 -9.31 -77.83
C HIS A 792 -34.55 -10.13 -78.79
N ILE A 793 -35.00 -11.33 -78.39
CA ILE A 793 -36.01 -12.10 -79.13
C ILE A 793 -37.33 -11.31 -79.20
N LEU A 794 -37.78 -10.74 -78.07
CA LEU A 794 -39.00 -9.94 -78.01
C LEU A 794 -38.91 -8.63 -78.81
N VAL A 795 -37.75 -7.94 -78.81
CA VAL A 795 -37.48 -6.75 -79.65
C VAL A 795 -37.69 -7.06 -81.12
N ARG A 796 -37.17 -8.20 -81.61
CA ARG A 796 -37.27 -8.64 -83.01
C ARG A 796 -38.66 -9.13 -83.42
N SER A 797 -39.54 -9.38 -82.47
CA SER A 797 -40.86 -10.00 -82.69
C SER A 797 -42.01 -8.96 -82.72
N PRO A 798 -43.22 -9.32 -83.19
CA PRO A 798 -44.42 -8.49 -82.98
C PRO A 798 -44.96 -8.54 -81.53
N VAL A 799 -44.39 -9.36 -80.65
CA VAL A 799 -44.80 -9.45 -79.24
C VAL A 799 -44.41 -8.13 -78.52
N PRO A 800 -45.30 -7.55 -77.68
CA PRO A 800 -44.94 -6.42 -76.82
C PRO A 800 -43.88 -6.82 -75.79
N LEU A 801 -43.06 -5.86 -75.34
CA LEU A 801 -42.09 -6.09 -74.28
C LEU A 801 -42.78 -6.07 -72.90
N PRO A 802 -42.17 -6.63 -71.83
CA PRO A 802 -42.79 -6.70 -70.50
C PRO A 802 -43.23 -5.33 -69.96
N HIS A 803 -42.39 -4.30 -70.13
CA HIS A 803 -42.76 -2.93 -69.75
C HIS A 803 -44.03 -2.45 -70.49
N SER A 804 -44.17 -2.75 -71.78
CA SER A 804 -45.30 -2.33 -72.61
C SER A 804 -46.59 -3.08 -72.24
N LEU A 805 -46.48 -4.34 -71.81
CA LEU A 805 -47.59 -5.15 -71.30
C LEU A 805 -48.13 -4.64 -69.95
N HIS A 806 -47.23 -4.22 -69.06
CA HIS A 806 -47.58 -3.76 -67.71
C HIS A 806 -47.80 -2.23 -67.61
N GLY A 807 -47.66 -1.49 -68.72
CA GLY A 807 -47.84 -0.04 -68.78
C GLY A 807 -46.71 0.77 -68.14
N TRP A 808 -45.55 0.16 -67.91
CA TRP A 808 -44.38 0.78 -67.31
C TRP A 808 -43.53 1.51 -68.35
N GLN A 809 -42.86 2.59 -67.93
CA GLN A 809 -41.75 3.16 -68.69
C GLN A 809 -40.55 2.19 -68.72
N GLU A 810 -39.70 2.27 -69.74
CA GLU A 810 -38.54 1.39 -69.89
C GLU A 810 -37.55 1.56 -68.73
N ALA A 811 -37.44 2.77 -68.17
CA ALA A 811 -36.62 3.06 -67.00
C ALA A 811 -37.21 2.50 -65.69
N GLU A 812 -38.54 2.38 -65.60
CA GLU A 812 -39.21 1.74 -64.45
C GLU A 812 -39.00 0.23 -64.52
N TYR A 813 -39.06 -0.35 -65.72
CA TYR A 813 -38.77 -1.77 -65.94
C TYR A 813 -37.31 -2.14 -65.65
N VAL A 814 -36.34 -1.38 -66.19
CA VAL A 814 -34.90 -1.66 -65.91
C VAL A 814 -34.60 -1.50 -64.42
N ARG A 815 -35.24 -0.55 -63.72
CA ARG A 815 -35.14 -0.44 -62.26
C ARG A 815 -35.79 -1.63 -61.55
N TRP A 816 -36.98 -2.08 -61.98
CA TRP A 816 -37.64 -3.25 -61.41
C TRP A 816 -36.74 -4.50 -61.52
N VAL A 817 -36.09 -4.70 -62.67
CA VAL A 817 -35.13 -5.79 -62.90
C VAL A 817 -33.87 -5.70 -62.00
N ASP A 818 -33.37 -4.48 -61.69
CA ASP A 818 -32.24 -4.29 -60.75
C ASP A 818 -32.66 -4.46 -59.26
N GLU A 819 -33.98 -4.48 -58.97
CA GLU A 819 -34.56 -4.63 -57.63
C GLU A 819 -35.13 -6.05 -57.36
N HIS A 820 -35.18 -6.95 -58.35
CA HIS A 820 -35.77 -8.30 -58.25
C HIS A 820 -34.81 -9.41 -58.73
N SER A 821 -35.15 -10.67 -58.51
CA SER A 821 -34.35 -11.83 -58.95
C SER A 821 -34.48 -12.13 -60.45
N GLU A 822 -33.50 -12.86 -61.01
CA GLU A 822 -33.59 -13.33 -62.40
C GLU A 822 -34.79 -14.25 -62.62
N GLU A 823 -35.15 -15.09 -61.63
CA GLU A 823 -36.32 -15.96 -61.66
C GLU A 823 -37.63 -15.16 -61.79
N GLU A 824 -37.81 -14.12 -60.97
CA GLU A 824 -38.96 -13.22 -61.06
C GLU A 824 -39.04 -12.55 -62.44
N ALA A 825 -37.90 -12.08 -62.97
CA ALA A 825 -37.82 -11.49 -64.31
C ALA A 825 -38.16 -12.51 -65.43
N TRP A 826 -37.81 -13.78 -65.28
CA TRP A 826 -38.18 -14.83 -66.22
C TRP A 826 -39.68 -15.17 -66.15
N THR A 827 -40.27 -15.25 -64.94
CA THR A 827 -41.72 -15.49 -64.78
C THR A 827 -42.57 -14.35 -65.36
N LEU A 828 -42.10 -13.11 -65.28
CA LEU A 828 -42.74 -11.95 -65.90
C LEU A 828 -42.76 -12.05 -67.44
N ILE A 829 -41.66 -12.51 -68.04
CA ILE A 829 -41.60 -12.78 -69.50
C ILE A 829 -42.48 -13.96 -69.87
N GLU A 830 -42.47 -15.05 -69.10
CA GLU A 830 -43.33 -16.21 -69.32
C GLU A 830 -44.82 -15.87 -69.23
N GLY A 831 -45.23 -15.01 -68.29
CA GLY A 831 -46.57 -14.46 -68.22
C GLY A 831 -46.95 -13.65 -69.47
N GLY A 832 -46.04 -12.81 -69.97
CA GLY A 832 -46.24 -12.04 -71.20
C GLY A 832 -46.37 -12.90 -72.47
N LEU A 833 -45.53 -13.93 -72.62
CA LEU A 833 -45.63 -14.93 -73.69
C LEU A 833 -46.98 -15.66 -73.61
N SER A 834 -47.35 -16.15 -72.43
CA SER A 834 -48.60 -16.90 -72.18
C SER A 834 -49.87 -16.04 -72.37
N HIS A 835 -49.76 -14.72 -72.25
CA HIS A 835 -50.83 -13.79 -72.59
C HIS A 835 -50.94 -13.62 -74.12
N TRP A 836 -49.82 -13.44 -74.81
CA TRP A 836 -49.79 -13.27 -76.27
C TRP A 836 -50.26 -14.51 -77.03
N GLU A 837 -49.85 -15.72 -76.59
CA GLU A 837 -50.31 -17.01 -77.14
C GLU A 837 -51.85 -17.13 -77.13
N LYS A 838 -52.52 -16.65 -76.07
CA LYS A 838 -53.99 -16.63 -75.98
C LYS A 838 -54.60 -15.68 -77.02
N VAL A 839 -54.07 -14.46 -77.12
CA VAL A 839 -54.56 -13.45 -78.07
C VAL A 839 -54.34 -13.86 -79.54
N GLU A 840 -53.23 -14.57 -79.86
CA GLU A 840 -53.04 -15.17 -81.19
C GLU A 840 -54.11 -16.24 -81.47
N SER A 841 -54.42 -17.10 -80.47
CA SER A 841 -55.45 -18.15 -80.58
C SER A 841 -56.87 -17.61 -80.76
N GLU A 842 -57.16 -16.40 -80.27
CA GLU A 842 -58.45 -15.71 -80.40
C GLU A 842 -58.63 -15.00 -81.76
N GLY A 843 -57.63 -15.03 -82.64
CA GLY A 843 -57.81 -14.79 -84.08
C GLY A 843 -56.83 -13.82 -84.74
N GLN A 844 -55.96 -13.13 -83.99
CA GLN A 844 -54.97 -12.22 -84.57
C GLN A 844 -53.69 -12.94 -85.01
N LYS A 845 -53.73 -13.53 -86.22
CA LYS A 845 -52.54 -14.08 -86.89
C LYS A 845 -51.54 -12.98 -87.30
N SER A 846 -50.72 -12.55 -86.35
CA SER A 846 -49.49 -11.79 -86.61
C SER A 846 -48.29 -12.74 -86.55
N GLY A 847 -47.20 -12.47 -87.28
CA GLY A 847 -46.09 -13.43 -87.48
C GLY A 847 -45.17 -13.65 -86.27
N GLY A 848 -45.71 -13.79 -85.05
CA GLY A 848 -44.95 -13.88 -83.81
C GLY A 848 -44.68 -15.28 -83.29
N SER A 849 -45.49 -16.28 -83.64
CA SER A 849 -45.43 -17.65 -83.09
C SER A 849 -44.03 -18.27 -83.07
N ALA A 850 -43.26 -18.12 -84.16
CA ALA A 850 -41.87 -18.61 -84.24
C ALA A 850 -40.90 -17.92 -83.25
N TYR A 851 -41.12 -16.65 -82.90
CA TYR A 851 -40.33 -15.96 -81.87
C TYR A 851 -40.70 -16.42 -80.45
N VAL A 852 -41.97 -16.78 -80.22
CA VAL A 852 -42.44 -17.36 -78.95
C VAL A 852 -41.80 -18.72 -78.72
N GLU A 853 -41.73 -19.59 -79.73
CA GLU A 853 -41.05 -20.90 -79.64
C GLU A 853 -39.56 -20.74 -79.29
N LEU A 854 -38.85 -19.79 -79.93
CA LEU A 854 -37.46 -19.48 -79.60
C LEU A 854 -37.31 -18.97 -78.14
N ALA A 855 -38.22 -18.10 -77.67
CA ALA A 855 -38.20 -17.59 -76.30
C ALA A 855 -38.51 -18.68 -75.26
N ARG A 856 -39.54 -19.51 -75.49
CA ARG A 856 -39.86 -20.70 -74.68
C ARG A 856 -38.65 -21.65 -74.57
N THR A 857 -37.93 -21.84 -75.67
CA THR A 857 -36.73 -22.70 -75.70
C THR A 857 -35.56 -22.08 -74.92
N VAL A 858 -35.37 -20.75 -74.95
CA VAL A 858 -34.37 -20.07 -74.11
C VAL A 858 -34.74 -20.13 -72.62
N LEU A 859 -36.02 -19.92 -72.26
CA LEU A 859 -36.51 -20.08 -70.88
C LEU A 859 -36.25 -21.49 -70.33
N SER A 860 -36.63 -22.53 -71.08
CA SER A 860 -36.39 -23.92 -70.67
C SER A 860 -34.89 -24.24 -70.52
N ASN A 861 -34.04 -23.74 -71.43
CA ASN A 861 -32.59 -23.87 -71.32
C ASN A 861 -31.96 -23.08 -70.16
N ALA A 862 -32.65 -22.09 -69.60
CA ALA A 862 -32.21 -21.31 -68.44
C ALA A 862 -32.68 -21.98 -67.13
N GLN A 863 -33.95 -22.38 -67.06
CA GLN A 863 -34.54 -23.13 -65.94
C GLN A 863 -33.81 -24.47 -65.71
N ALA A 864 -33.30 -25.11 -66.76
CA ALA A 864 -32.49 -26.33 -66.67
C ALA A 864 -31.00 -26.09 -66.30
N ARG A 865 -30.64 -24.91 -65.77
CA ARG A 865 -29.28 -24.54 -65.30
C ARG A 865 -29.23 -24.03 -63.86
N LEU A 866 -30.39 -23.85 -63.23
CA LEU A 866 -30.54 -23.73 -61.79
C LEU A 866 -30.51 -25.14 -61.16
#